data_AF-A0A8J3GWR2-F1
#
_entry.id   AF-A0A8J3GWR2-F1
#
_cell.length_a   1.000
_cell.length_b   1.000
_cell.length_c   1.000
_cell.angle_alpha   90.00
_cell.angle_beta   90.00
_cell.angle_gamma   90.00
#
_symmetry.space_group_name_H-M   'P 1'
#
loop_
_entity.id
_entity.type
_entity.pdbx_description
1 polymer ?
#
loop_
_entity_poly.entity_id
_entity_poly.type
_entity_poly.pdbx_seq_one_letter_code
_entity_poly.pdbx_strand_id
1 'polypeptide(L)'
;MQSNSSAGGYFLYHSIGMYPGKEEDLARAMAEFAQVWAAPNDKQWGYVLRKRQDFLERWGRLINAPKGSITAVDNVTEGMQKLMRALPEGQLRGKRVLVAGDCFPSLHFLLAGLAPRMGFTLDTVPLREGASWVETEDFLDRWGRDVGLALLTWVTSTASSKMDYPALVAHGREMGSLLVADITQGAGLLPFDVMNPKVDFVLTTSLKWMCGTPGAGILYADKALLPELQPETRGWFSQNNPFSWDLDKFTYAPDIRRFDSGTPGSVAAVASLPALDWFITQDVAEIGARNRRMVDQIIAGADRLDLPLLSPREAARRGGSVMLRLPDKAEAAAITGALGVEGYSVDFRGQILRLSPGIVTEEDAIEEVFAITEEVMRRRRARFAGRGAAAGQAGAGALGQLGAALLSGAVRVVDLTAQLGPETPLLRLPKDIAKNTPRVVVHKISEYDRDGPFWAWNWLELGEHSGTHFDAPHHWLTGKDFPDGFTDTLDVQRLVAPVNVIDCSAEAAADPDFLLTAEAVKAWEVKHGEIGPGEWVVMRTDWDARAHDEELFLNEDPDPFEDGSHSPGPSTDCIDYLLGKGIVGWGTQCIGTDAGMAGKFSPPYPAHNFLHRDNCFGLASLCNLDQLPPKGAILIATPLKIVNGTGSPIRAIALVPGG
;
A
#
# COMPACT_ATOMS: atom_id res chain seq x y z
N MET A 1 -5.71 -10.98 -12.66
CA MET A 1 -4.57 -11.87 -12.40
C MET A 1 -4.76 -13.08 -13.27
N GLN A 2 -3.82 -13.37 -14.16
CA GLN A 2 -3.79 -14.69 -14.80
C GLN A 2 -3.51 -15.71 -13.68
N SER A 3 -4.27 -16.81 -13.61
CA SER A 3 -3.86 -17.93 -12.77
C SER A 3 -2.51 -18.40 -13.29
N ASN A 4 -1.50 -18.49 -12.43
CA ASN A 4 -0.18 -18.99 -12.81
C ASN A 4 -0.31 -20.39 -13.40
N SER A 5 -0.38 -20.49 -14.73
CA SER A 5 -0.72 -21.71 -15.46
C SER A 5 0.46 -22.65 -15.61
N SER A 6 1.68 -22.14 -15.43
CA SER A 6 2.93 -22.88 -15.29
C SER A 6 3.51 -22.60 -13.90
N ALA A 7 3.64 -23.60 -13.04
CA ALA A 7 4.19 -23.43 -11.69
C ALA A 7 5.62 -22.80 -11.66
N GLY A 8 6.28 -22.66 -12.82
CA GLY A 8 7.59 -22.02 -13.01
C GLY A 8 7.75 -20.62 -12.40
N GLY A 9 6.70 -19.79 -12.40
CA GLY A 9 6.76 -18.43 -11.85
C GLY A 9 6.60 -18.31 -10.32
N TYR A 10 6.80 -19.37 -9.54
CA TYR A 10 6.47 -19.39 -8.11
C TYR A 10 7.67 -19.12 -7.18
N PHE A 11 7.64 -18.04 -6.40
CA PHE A 11 8.75 -17.58 -5.54
C PHE A 11 8.36 -17.43 -4.05
N LEU A 12 7.38 -18.20 -3.56
CA LEU A 12 6.80 -18.05 -2.21
C LEU A 12 7.19 -19.18 -1.22
N TYR A 13 8.28 -19.91 -1.46
CA TYR A 13 8.68 -21.06 -0.63
C TYR A 13 8.96 -20.73 0.85
N HIS A 14 9.28 -19.47 1.17
CA HIS A 14 9.40 -18.98 2.57
C HIS A 14 8.06 -18.98 3.32
N SER A 15 6.95 -19.13 2.60
CA SER A 15 5.57 -19.09 3.08
C SER A 15 4.87 -20.42 2.84
N ILE A 16 4.68 -20.83 1.58
CA ILE A 16 3.99 -22.07 1.19
C ILE A 16 4.84 -22.73 0.11
N GLY A 17 5.29 -23.98 0.32
CA GLY A 17 6.07 -24.70 -0.69
C GLY A 17 5.20 -25.51 -1.64
N MET A 18 5.77 -25.78 -2.81
CA MET A 18 5.16 -26.58 -3.88
C MET A 18 6.10 -27.71 -4.32
N TYR A 19 5.53 -28.79 -4.83
CA TYR A 19 6.27 -29.84 -5.53
C TYR A 19 5.44 -30.34 -6.72
N PRO A 20 6.06 -30.94 -7.75
CA PRO A 20 5.34 -31.45 -8.92
C PRO A 20 4.31 -32.52 -8.51
N GLY A 21 3.05 -32.36 -8.93
CA GLY A 21 1.96 -33.29 -8.60
C GLY A 21 1.27 -33.05 -7.25
N LYS A 22 1.64 -31.99 -6.50
CA LYS A 22 1.09 -31.71 -5.17
C LYS A 22 -0.44 -31.68 -5.09
N GLU A 23 -1.11 -31.06 -6.06
CA GLU A 23 -2.57 -30.96 -6.08
C GLU A 23 -3.23 -32.33 -6.17
N GLU A 24 -2.82 -33.15 -7.14
CA GLU A 24 -3.37 -34.49 -7.36
C GLU A 24 -3.13 -35.41 -6.15
N ASP A 25 -1.92 -35.37 -5.62
CA ASP A 25 -1.51 -36.14 -4.46
C ASP A 25 -2.31 -35.76 -3.20
N LEU A 26 -2.48 -34.46 -2.95
CA LEU A 26 -3.26 -33.95 -1.84
C LEU A 26 -4.74 -34.30 -2.00
N ALA A 27 -5.30 -34.12 -3.20
CA ALA A 27 -6.69 -34.46 -3.49
C ALA A 27 -6.95 -35.95 -3.24
N ARG A 28 -6.05 -36.83 -3.69
CA ARG A 28 -6.13 -38.28 -3.45
C ARG A 28 -6.08 -38.62 -1.96
N ALA A 29 -5.15 -38.02 -1.21
CA ALA A 29 -5.04 -38.25 0.23
C ALA A 29 -6.30 -37.80 1.00
N MET A 30 -6.91 -36.69 0.58
CA MET A 30 -8.11 -36.16 1.21
C MET A 30 -9.38 -36.92 0.82
N ALA A 31 -9.47 -37.40 -0.41
CA ALA A 31 -10.52 -38.32 -0.82
C ALA A 31 -10.46 -39.64 -0.04
N GLU A 32 -9.27 -40.24 0.11
CA GLU A 32 -9.05 -41.45 0.92
C GLU A 32 -9.48 -41.22 2.37
N PHE A 33 -9.05 -40.10 2.98
CA PHE A 33 -9.45 -39.73 4.33
C PHE A 33 -10.98 -39.64 4.46
N ALA A 34 -11.64 -38.92 3.57
CA ALA A 34 -13.09 -38.75 3.61
C ALA A 34 -13.84 -40.08 3.48
N GLN A 35 -13.40 -40.95 2.57
CA GLN A 35 -13.98 -42.29 2.38
C GLN A 35 -13.86 -43.15 3.63
N VAL A 36 -12.68 -43.18 4.27
CA VAL A 36 -12.47 -43.99 5.47
C VAL A 36 -13.22 -43.39 6.67
N TRP A 37 -13.14 -42.07 6.85
CA TRP A 37 -13.69 -41.40 8.02
C TRP A 37 -15.21 -41.40 8.05
N ALA A 38 -15.86 -41.24 6.90
CA ALA A 38 -17.32 -41.22 6.79
C ALA A 38 -17.96 -42.60 6.72
N ALA A 39 -17.18 -43.68 6.56
CA ALA A 39 -17.72 -45.02 6.45
C ALA A 39 -18.39 -45.46 7.77
N PRO A 40 -19.57 -46.13 7.74
CA PRO A 40 -20.24 -46.64 8.95
C PRO A 40 -19.60 -47.98 9.42
N ASN A 41 -18.33 -47.93 9.80
CA ASN A 41 -17.57 -49.06 10.38
C ASN A 41 -16.60 -48.55 11.47
N ASP A 42 -15.70 -49.40 12.01
CA ASP A 42 -14.77 -49.04 13.10
C ASP A 42 -13.30 -48.85 12.64
N LYS A 43 -13.04 -48.63 11.34
CA LYS A 43 -11.67 -48.56 10.81
C LYS A 43 -10.98 -47.19 11.01
N GLN A 44 -11.72 -46.16 11.41
CA GLN A 44 -11.29 -44.75 11.42
C GLN A 44 -10.08 -44.53 12.33
N TRP A 45 -10.13 -45.05 13.56
CA TRP A 45 -9.05 -44.89 14.53
C TRP A 45 -7.76 -45.56 14.08
N GLY A 46 -7.83 -46.80 13.59
CA GLY A 46 -6.67 -47.53 13.08
C GLY A 46 -6.03 -46.82 11.89
N TYR A 47 -6.85 -46.31 10.96
CA TYR A 47 -6.39 -45.56 9.81
C TYR A 47 -5.71 -44.25 10.20
N VAL A 48 -6.39 -43.40 10.98
CA VAL A 48 -5.91 -42.04 11.25
C VAL A 48 -4.66 -42.02 12.12
N LEU A 49 -4.60 -42.90 13.13
CA LEU A 49 -3.43 -43.02 13.99
C LEU A 49 -2.24 -43.60 13.23
N ARG A 50 -2.47 -44.52 12.28
CA ARG A 50 -1.41 -45.01 11.39
C ARG A 50 -0.89 -43.90 10.48
N LYS A 51 -1.76 -43.13 9.82
CA LYS A 51 -1.34 -42.00 8.96
C LYS A 51 -0.59 -40.93 9.76
N ARG A 52 -1.05 -40.60 10.98
CA ARG A 52 -0.29 -39.72 11.88
C ARG A 52 1.09 -40.30 12.20
N GLN A 53 1.16 -41.59 12.53
CA GLN A 53 2.44 -42.25 12.81
C GLN A 53 3.36 -42.29 11.59
N ASP A 54 2.82 -42.49 10.39
CA ASP A 54 3.54 -42.38 9.13
C ASP A 54 4.20 -41.00 9.03
N PHE A 55 3.44 -39.92 9.24
CA PHE A 55 3.94 -38.55 9.17
C PHE A 55 5.13 -38.33 10.11
N LEU A 56 5.04 -38.81 11.35
CA LEU A 56 6.12 -38.74 12.34
C LEU A 56 7.35 -39.57 11.94
N GLU A 57 7.15 -40.76 11.39
CA GLU A 57 8.23 -41.61 10.90
C GLU A 57 8.95 -40.98 9.69
N ARG A 58 8.22 -40.32 8.79
CA ARG A 58 8.83 -39.60 7.66
C ARG A 58 9.67 -38.43 8.14
N TRP A 59 9.16 -37.63 9.06
CA TRP A 59 9.97 -36.60 9.72
C TRP A 59 11.21 -37.19 10.38
N GLY A 60 11.06 -38.28 11.13
CA GLY A 60 12.19 -38.94 11.78
C GLY A 60 13.30 -39.35 10.81
N ARG A 61 12.95 -39.80 9.60
CA ARG A 61 13.94 -40.08 8.55
C ARG A 61 14.59 -38.82 8.00
N LEU A 62 13.81 -37.78 7.73
CA LEU A 62 14.28 -36.53 7.11
C LEU A 62 15.27 -35.75 7.99
N ILE A 63 15.15 -35.85 9.31
CA ILE A 63 16.02 -35.15 10.27
C ILE A 63 16.87 -36.10 11.14
N ASN A 64 16.94 -37.39 10.78
CA ASN A 64 17.68 -38.42 11.53
C ASN A 64 17.30 -38.52 13.03
N ALA A 65 16.02 -38.41 13.35
CA ALA A 65 15.56 -38.46 14.73
C ALA A 65 15.30 -39.90 15.23
N PRO A 66 15.74 -40.25 16.45
CA PRO A 66 15.45 -41.54 17.06
C PRO A 66 13.96 -41.86 17.15
N LYS A 67 13.59 -43.14 17.00
CA LYS A 67 12.18 -43.57 17.16
C LYS A 67 11.62 -43.19 18.53
N GLY A 68 10.40 -42.64 18.53
CA GLY A 68 9.68 -42.21 19.73
C GLY A 68 10.14 -40.88 20.32
N SER A 69 10.83 -40.05 19.53
CA SER A 69 11.32 -38.72 19.93
C SER A 69 10.59 -37.54 19.28
N ILE A 70 9.71 -37.80 18.31
CA ILE A 70 8.95 -36.76 17.59
C ILE A 70 7.45 -36.92 17.85
N THR A 71 6.78 -35.82 18.16
CA THR A 71 5.32 -35.72 18.11
C THR A 71 4.85 -34.57 17.21
N ALA A 72 3.58 -34.58 16.84
CA ALA A 72 2.95 -33.55 16.01
C ALA A 72 2.49 -32.35 16.86
N VAL A 73 2.62 -31.16 16.27
CA VAL A 73 2.08 -29.89 16.77
C VAL A 73 1.45 -29.14 15.60
N ASP A 74 0.50 -28.25 15.84
CA ASP A 74 -0.17 -27.53 14.76
C ASP A 74 0.75 -26.45 14.16
N ASN A 75 1.63 -25.88 14.99
CA ASN A 75 2.60 -24.87 14.60
C ASN A 75 3.76 -24.77 15.62
N VAL A 76 4.85 -24.09 15.23
CA VAL A 76 6.04 -23.95 16.07
C VAL A 76 5.78 -23.19 17.38
N THR A 77 4.83 -22.27 17.40
CA THR A 77 4.48 -21.50 18.61
C THR A 77 3.81 -22.40 19.64
N GLU A 78 2.85 -23.23 19.23
CA GLU A 78 2.25 -24.25 20.10
C GLU A 78 3.30 -25.25 20.59
N GLY A 79 4.18 -25.73 19.71
CA GLY A 79 5.26 -26.64 20.09
C GLY A 79 6.22 -26.04 21.11
N MET A 80 6.60 -24.77 20.93
CA MET A 80 7.42 -24.04 21.91
C MET A 80 6.70 -23.88 23.24
N GLN A 81 5.40 -23.57 23.22
CA GLN A 81 4.61 -23.43 24.44
C GLN A 81 4.57 -24.76 25.21
N LYS A 82 4.27 -25.86 24.52
CA LYS A 82 4.27 -27.21 25.11
C LYS A 82 5.61 -27.56 25.73
N LEU A 83 6.70 -27.28 25.01
CA LEU A 83 8.06 -27.48 25.51
C LEU A 83 8.32 -26.66 26.78
N MET A 84 8.12 -25.35 26.73
CA MET A 84 8.39 -24.44 27.85
C MET A 84 7.60 -24.86 29.09
N ARG A 85 6.33 -25.20 28.93
CA ARG A 85 5.46 -25.62 30.04
C ARG A 85 5.70 -27.06 30.50
N ALA A 86 6.55 -27.82 29.81
CA ALA A 86 6.95 -29.17 30.21
C ALA A 86 8.25 -29.20 31.03
N LEU A 87 9.04 -28.12 31.04
CA LEU A 87 10.29 -28.08 31.78
C LEU A 87 10.03 -28.24 33.30
N PRO A 88 10.95 -28.88 34.05
CA PRO A 88 10.84 -29.00 35.49
C PRO A 88 10.58 -27.66 36.19
N GLU A 89 9.79 -27.68 37.26
CA GLU A 89 9.49 -26.46 38.00
C GLU A 89 10.77 -25.79 38.49
N GLY A 90 10.90 -24.49 38.25
CA GLY A 90 12.09 -23.71 38.63
C GLY A 90 13.30 -23.86 37.70
N GLN A 91 13.27 -24.74 36.69
CA GLN A 91 14.39 -24.98 35.76
C GLN A 91 14.96 -23.69 35.13
N LEU A 92 14.08 -22.74 34.80
CA LEU A 92 14.42 -21.45 34.20
C LEU A 92 14.32 -20.27 35.17
N ARG A 93 13.91 -20.48 36.43
CA ARG A 93 13.70 -19.38 37.39
C ARG A 93 15.03 -18.68 37.68
N GLY A 94 15.06 -17.36 37.51
CA GLY A 94 16.27 -16.53 37.68
C GLY A 94 17.31 -16.70 36.58
N LYS A 95 17.03 -17.49 35.53
CA LYS A 95 17.91 -17.66 34.37
C LYS A 95 17.46 -16.77 33.20
N ARG A 96 18.35 -16.62 32.22
CA ARG A 96 18.02 -16.00 30.93
C ARG A 96 17.52 -17.05 29.93
N VAL A 97 16.57 -16.65 29.09
CA VAL A 97 16.22 -17.34 27.84
C VAL A 97 16.72 -16.47 26.70
N LEU A 98 17.67 -16.98 25.92
CA LEU A 98 18.36 -16.21 24.89
C LEU A 98 17.73 -16.44 23.52
N VAL A 99 17.41 -15.35 22.81
CA VAL A 99 16.85 -15.35 21.45
C VAL A 99 17.51 -14.28 20.59
N ALA A 100 17.55 -14.50 19.29
CA ALA A 100 18.04 -13.48 18.35
C ALA A 100 16.93 -12.45 18.05
N GLY A 101 17.28 -11.19 17.85
CA GLY A 101 16.32 -10.12 17.53
C GLY A 101 15.61 -10.27 16.19
N ASP A 102 16.11 -11.15 15.32
CA ASP A 102 15.55 -11.55 14.04
C ASP A 102 14.89 -12.94 14.07
N CYS A 103 14.66 -13.51 15.26
CA CYS A 103 13.87 -14.72 15.42
C CYS A 103 12.42 -14.53 14.94
N PHE A 104 11.70 -15.63 14.71
CA PHE A 104 10.31 -15.55 14.25
C PHE A 104 9.43 -14.83 15.30
N PRO A 105 8.70 -13.76 14.94
CA PRO A 105 8.00 -12.92 15.91
C PRO A 105 7.05 -13.67 16.85
N SER A 106 6.37 -14.72 16.37
CA SER A 106 5.43 -15.47 17.19
C SER A 106 6.12 -16.23 18.34
N LEU A 107 7.35 -16.72 18.14
CA LEU A 107 8.14 -17.35 19.21
C LEU A 107 8.59 -16.31 20.23
N HIS A 108 9.01 -15.12 19.79
CA HIS A 108 9.36 -14.02 20.68
C HIS A 108 8.17 -13.58 21.54
N PHE A 109 7.00 -13.33 20.93
CA PHE A 109 5.79 -12.92 21.64
C PHE A 109 5.36 -13.96 22.69
N LEU A 110 5.43 -15.24 22.35
CA LEU A 110 5.16 -16.33 23.28
C LEU A 110 6.12 -16.28 24.48
N LEU A 111 7.43 -16.20 24.22
CA LEU A 111 8.44 -16.22 25.29
C LEU A 111 8.32 -14.99 26.19
N ALA A 112 8.03 -13.82 25.63
CA ALA A 112 7.78 -12.60 26.39
C ALA A 112 6.57 -12.77 27.33
N GLY A 113 5.49 -13.42 26.85
CA GLY A 113 4.31 -13.72 27.67
C GLY A 113 4.56 -14.79 28.75
N LEU A 114 5.46 -15.74 28.50
CA LEU A 114 5.81 -16.81 29.45
C LEU A 114 6.83 -16.37 30.51
N ALA A 115 7.72 -15.42 30.18
CA ALA A 115 8.78 -14.93 31.06
C ALA A 115 8.30 -14.62 32.50
N PRO A 116 7.28 -13.76 32.72
CA PRO A 116 6.82 -13.45 34.08
C PRO A 116 6.20 -14.65 34.80
N ARG A 117 5.60 -15.60 34.07
CA ARG A 117 4.93 -16.78 34.65
C ARG A 117 5.91 -17.86 35.08
N MET A 118 7.03 -17.98 34.36
CA MET A 118 8.06 -18.99 34.61
C MET A 118 9.28 -18.44 35.35
N GLY A 119 9.34 -17.11 35.54
CA GLY A 119 10.36 -16.45 36.34
C GLY A 119 11.73 -16.37 35.67
N PHE A 120 11.80 -16.41 34.34
CA PHE A 120 13.03 -16.19 33.58
C PHE A 120 13.05 -14.78 32.98
N THR A 121 14.23 -14.30 32.58
CA THR A 121 14.38 -13.07 31.80
C THR A 121 14.54 -13.41 30.33
N LEU A 122 13.67 -12.89 29.46
CA LEU A 122 13.87 -12.99 28.02
C LEU A 122 14.97 -12.01 27.60
N ASP A 123 16.07 -12.53 27.08
CA ASP A 123 17.18 -11.73 26.57
C ASP A 123 17.22 -11.83 25.05
N THR A 124 17.09 -10.68 24.38
CA THR A 124 17.06 -10.58 22.93
C THR A 124 18.38 -9.97 22.47
N VAL A 125 19.17 -10.74 21.71
CA VAL A 125 20.39 -10.26 21.07
C VAL A 125 19.99 -9.24 20.00
N PRO A 126 20.39 -7.96 20.11
CA PRO A 126 20.00 -6.96 19.14
C PRO A 126 20.73 -7.16 17.81
N LEU A 127 20.13 -6.71 16.72
CA LEU A 127 20.83 -6.56 15.45
C LEU A 127 21.80 -5.37 15.56
N ARG A 128 22.94 -5.46 14.87
CA ARG A 128 23.84 -4.31 14.67
C ARG A 128 23.11 -3.20 13.91
N GLU A 129 23.52 -1.95 14.10
CA GLU A 129 22.94 -0.82 13.37
C GLU A 129 23.09 -1.03 11.86
N GLY A 130 21.99 -0.89 11.12
CA GLY A 130 21.94 -1.13 9.68
C GLY A 130 21.95 -2.60 9.23
N ALA A 131 22.18 -3.56 10.14
CA ALA A 131 22.15 -4.98 9.81
C ALA A 131 20.71 -5.51 9.66
N SER A 132 20.56 -6.63 8.95
CA SER A 132 19.26 -7.29 8.72
C SER A 132 19.11 -8.62 9.47
N TRP A 133 20.18 -9.07 10.14
CA TRP A 133 20.20 -10.27 10.97
C TRP A 133 21.14 -10.08 12.16
N VAL A 134 21.02 -10.98 13.15
CA VAL A 134 21.98 -11.09 14.26
C VAL A 134 23.16 -11.95 13.85
N GLU A 135 24.37 -11.48 14.13
CA GLU A 135 25.56 -12.26 13.82
C GLU A 135 25.83 -13.34 14.85
N THR A 136 26.42 -14.47 14.41
CA THR A 136 26.66 -15.60 15.31
C THR A 136 27.57 -15.20 16.47
N GLU A 137 28.60 -14.39 16.22
CA GLU A 137 29.49 -13.88 17.27
C GLU A 137 28.75 -13.03 18.31
N ASP A 138 27.81 -12.16 17.90
CA ASP A 138 27.04 -11.34 18.85
C ASP A 138 26.13 -12.21 19.74
N PHE A 139 25.63 -13.31 19.19
CA PHE A 139 24.84 -14.29 19.94
C PHE A 139 25.71 -15.02 20.96
N LEU A 140 26.90 -15.47 20.56
CA LEU A 140 27.85 -16.18 21.42
C LEU A 140 28.37 -15.29 22.56
N ASP A 141 28.72 -14.03 22.27
CA ASP A 141 29.24 -13.06 23.25
C ASP A 141 28.24 -12.78 24.38
N ARG A 142 26.94 -12.89 24.09
CA ARG A 142 25.86 -12.67 25.07
C ARG A 142 25.47 -13.94 25.83
N TRP A 143 25.96 -15.11 25.40
CA TRP A 143 25.58 -16.41 25.91
C TRP A 143 26.49 -16.90 27.03
N GLY A 144 26.16 -16.54 28.27
CA GLY A 144 26.84 -16.99 29.49
C GLY A 144 26.19 -18.23 30.13
N ARG A 145 26.80 -18.73 31.22
CA ARG A 145 26.31 -19.88 32.02
C ARG A 145 24.97 -19.63 32.72
N ASP A 146 24.54 -18.38 32.81
CA ASP A 146 23.25 -17.96 33.35
C ASP A 146 22.09 -18.10 32.34
N VAL A 147 22.39 -18.45 31.08
CA VAL A 147 21.39 -18.80 30.08
C VAL A 147 20.90 -20.23 30.32
N GLY A 148 19.63 -20.38 30.69
CA GLY A 148 19.01 -21.67 30.93
C GLY A 148 18.55 -22.38 29.65
N LEU A 149 18.16 -21.60 28.64
CA LEU A 149 17.69 -22.08 27.34
C LEU A 149 18.07 -21.08 26.24
N ALA A 150 18.51 -21.57 25.09
CA ALA A 150 18.73 -20.77 23.90
C ALA A 150 17.85 -21.27 22.75
N LEU A 151 17.13 -20.34 22.10
CA LEU A 151 16.39 -20.60 20.87
C LEU A 151 17.27 -20.25 19.67
N LEU A 152 17.64 -21.28 18.92
CA LEU A 152 18.50 -21.22 17.75
C LEU A 152 17.62 -21.17 16.50
N THR A 153 17.32 -19.97 16.02
CA THR A 153 16.69 -19.79 14.70
C THR A 153 17.73 -20.10 13.63
N TRP A 154 17.67 -21.30 13.04
CA TRP A 154 18.73 -21.79 12.16
C TRP A 154 18.83 -20.98 10.86
N VAL A 155 17.68 -20.69 10.25
CA VAL A 155 17.56 -19.81 9.08
C VAL A 155 16.47 -18.77 9.37
N THR A 156 16.77 -17.50 9.18
CA THR A 156 15.85 -16.42 9.54
C THR A 156 14.81 -16.19 8.45
N SER A 157 13.56 -15.93 8.86
CA SER A 157 12.48 -15.65 7.90
C SER A 157 12.51 -14.23 7.31
N THR A 158 13.31 -13.35 7.92
CA THR A 158 13.40 -11.91 7.63
C THR A 158 14.52 -11.57 6.66
N ALA A 159 15.63 -12.31 6.73
CA ALA A 159 16.83 -12.09 5.91
C ALA A 159 17.31 -13.36 5.20
N SER A 160 16.74 -14.54 5.50
CA SER A 160 17.32 -15.82 5.07
C SER A 160 18.76 -16.01 5.54
N SER A 161 19.16 -15.35 6.63
CA SER A 161 20.50 -15.55 7.20
C SER A 161 20.54 -16.90 7.90
N LYS A 162 21.61 -17.66 7.68
CA LYS A 162 21.85 -18.96 8.30
C LYS A 162 22.99 -18.83 9.30
N MET A 163 22.69 -19.07 10.57
CA MET A 163 23.70 -19.05 11.63
C MET A 163 24.62 -20.28 11.58
N ASP A 164 25.83 -20.15 12.13
CA ASP A 164 26.75 -21.28 12.31
C ASP A 164 26.22 -22.18 13.44
N TYR A 165 25.37 -23.12 13.04
CA TYR A 165 24.68 -24.03 13.94
C TYR A 165 25.64 -24.95 14.72
N PRO A 166 26.68 -25.57 14.12
CA PRO A 166 27.74 -26.24 14.86
C PRO A 166 28.38 -25.42 15.97
N ALA A 167 28.77 -24.18 15.70
CA ALA A 167 29.39 -23.31 16.70
C ALA A 167 28.42 -23.00 17.86
N LEU A 168 27.17 -22.66 17.55
CA LEU A 168 26.13 -22.37 18.55
C LEU A 168 25.85 -23.58 19.45
N VAL A 169 25.75 -24.79 18.87
CA VAL A 169 25.51 -26.00 19.66
C VAL A 169 26.70 -26.30 20.56
N ALA A 170 27.94 -26.22 20.04
CA ALA A 170 29.14 -26.45 20.85
C ALA A 170 29.22 -25.50 22.05
N HIS A 171 29.02 -24.20 21.83
CA HIS A 171 29.03 -23.18 22.89
C HIS A 171 27.90 -23.40 23.90
N GLY A 172 26.69 -23.68 23.43
CA GLY A 172 25.55 -23.92 24.30
C GLY A 172 25.72 -25.13 25.21
N ARG A 173 26.40 -26.19 24.74
CA ARG A 173 26.80 -27.33 25.56
C ARG A 173 27.83 -26.93 26.62
N GLU A 174 28.82 -26.11 26.28
CA GLU A 174 29.81 -25.60 27.24
C GLU A 174 29.18 -24.75 28.35
N MET A 175 28.18 -23.93 27.99
CA MET A 175 27.43 -23.09 28.93
C MET A 175 26.42 -23.87 29.77
N GLY A 176 26.03 -25.08 29.35
CA GLY A 176 25.07 -25.93 30.04
C GLY A 176 23.61 -25.54 29.82
N SER A 177 23.30 -24.91 28.69
CA SER A 177 21.95 -24.48 28.33
C SER A 177 21.16 -25.60 27.64
N LEU A 178 19.82 -25.55 27.76
CA LEU A 178 18.93 -26.30 26.87
C LEU A 178 18.90 -25.67 25.48
N LEU A 179 18.96 -26.48 24.43
CA LEU A 179 19.06 -26.05 23.04
C LEU A 179 17.78 -26.36 22.27
N VAL A 180 17.10 -25.31 21.80
CA VAL A 180 15.91 -25.43 20.94
C VAL A 180 16.24 -24.94 19.55
N ALA A 181 16.17 -25.81 18.55
CA ALA A 181 16.37 -25.40 17.16
C ALA A 181 15.02 -25.13 16.46
N ASP A 182 14.85 -23.92 15.93
CA ASP A 182 13.81 -23.63 14.94
C ASP A 182 14.42 -23.78 13.54
N ILE A 183 14.02 -24.85 12.85
CA ILE A 183 14.53 -25.19 11.50
C ILE A 183 13.56 -24.84 10.39
N THR A 184 12.49 -24.10 10.71
CA THR A 184 11.34 -23.87 9.83
C THR A 184 11.70 -23.35 8.43
N GLN A 185 12.69 -22.47 8.30
CA GLN A 185 13.11 -21.90 7.02
C GLN A 185 14.25 -22.66 6.33
N GLY A 186 14.71 -23.78 6.90
CA GLY A 186 15.75 -24.63 6.32
C GLY A 186 15.30 -26.07 6.06
N ALA A 187 14.29 -26.57 6.78
CA ALA A 187 13.81 -27.95 6.66
C ALA A 187 13.31 -28.25 5.24
N GLY A 188 13.85 -29.28 4.60
CA GLY A 188 13.53 -29.66 3.21
C GLY A 188 14.37 -28.94 2.16
N LEU A 189 15.08 -27.88 2.52
CA LEU A 189 16.00 -27.18 1.63
C LEU A 189 17.47 -27.53 1.93
N LEU A 190 17.82 -27.59 3.20
CA LEU A 190 19.18 -27.83 3.68
C LEU A 190 19.21 -29.15 4.47
N PRO A 191 20.27 -29.98 4.32
CA PRO A 191 20.44 -31.16 5.15
C PRO A 191 20.50 -30.78 6.63
N PHE A 192 19.71 -31.46 7.45
CA PHE A 192 19.66 -31.25 8.90
C PHE A 192 19.64 -32.59 9.62
N ASP A 193 20.46 -32.72 10.66
CA ASP A 193 20.59 -33.93 11.46
C ASP A 193 20.47 -33.55 12.94
N VAL A 194 19.41 -34.02 13.62
CA VAL A 194 19.20 -33.71 15.05
C VAL A 194 20.25 -34.32 15.96
N MET A 195 21.03 -35.28 15.46
CA MET A 195 22.08 -35.98 16.18
C MET A 195 23.48 -35.42 15.87
N ASN A 196 23.63 -34.57 14.84
CA ASN A 196 24.93 -34.06 14.41
C ASN A 196 24.88 -32.59 13.91
N PRO A 197 25.21 -31.61 14.77
CA PRO A 197 25.45 -31.75 16.21
C PRO A 197 24.14 -31.98 16.97
N LYS A 198 24.20 -32.75 18.07
CA LYS A 198 23.01 -33.12 18.84
C LYS A 198 22.38 -31.93 19.57
N VAL A 199 21.10 -31.65 19.33
CA VAL A 199 20.28 -30.68 20.08
C VAL A 199 19.25 -31.35 20.98
N ASP A 200 18.70 -30.58 21.92
CA ASP A 200 17.72 -31.08 22.89
C ASP A 200 16.32 -31.10 22.32
N PHE A 201 15.96 -30.07 21.55
CA PHE A 201 14.63 -29.90 20.98
C PHE A 201 14.70 -29.32 19.57
N VAL A 202 13.74 -29.72 18.72
CA VAL A 202 13.55 -29.13 17.38
C VAL A 202 12.09 -28.80 17.17
N LEU A 203 11.83 -27.63 16.59
CA LEU A 203 10.53 -27.16 16.18
C LEU A 203 10.55 -26.84 14.68
N THR A 204 9.52 -27.29 13.96
CA THR A 204 9.31 -26.92 12.55
C THR A 204 7.87 -27.16 12.10
N THR A 205 7.56 -26.75 10.87
CA THR A 205 6.30 -27.02 10.18
C THR A 205 6.55 -27.61 8.80
N SER A 206 5.58 -28.37 8.27
CA SER A 206 5.64 -28.95 6.93
C SER A 206 5.30 -27.96 5.81
N LEU A 207 4.56 -26.88 6.06
CA LEU A 207 3.90 -26.13 4.97
C LEU A 207 4.82 -25.29 4.08
N LYS A 208 6.01 -24.94 4.58
CA LYS A 208 6.98 -24.07 3.88
C LYS A 208 7.80 -24.88 2.89
N TRP A 209 9.12 -24.90 3.02
CA TRP A 209 10.04 -25.67 2.18
C TRP A 209 9.72 -27.16 2.10
N MET A 210 9.13 -27.75 3.14
CA MET A 210 8.66 -29.15 3.16
C MET A 210 7.35 -29.39 2.39
N CYS A 211 6.76 -28.35 1.81
CA CYS A 211 5.61 -28.38 0.89
C CYS A 211 4.34 -29.09 1.38
N GLY A 212 4.18 -29.31 2.69
CA GLY A 212 2.97 -29.84 3.30
C GLY A 212 1.84 -28.80 3.39
N THR A 213 0.93 -29.01 4.35
CA THR A 213 -0.25 -28.17 4.60
C THR A 213 -0.15 -27.46 5.95
N PRO A 214 -0.87 -26.34 6.17
CA PRO A 214 -0.92 -25.70 7.49
C PRO A 214 -1.51 -26.63 8.55
N GLY A 215 -1.17 -26.37 9.82
CA GLY A 215 -1.61 -27.20 10.96
C GLY A 215 -0.82 -28.49 11.14
N ALA A 216 0.29 -28.67 10.40
CA ALA A 216 1.16 -29.82 10.53
C ALA A 216 2.61 -29.37 10.80
N GLY A 217 3.07 -29.62 12.01
CA GLY A 217 4.44 -29.42 12.45
C GLY A 217 4.88 -30.50 13.40
N ILE A 218 6.11 -30.39 13.86
CA ILE A 218 6.68 -31.34 14.80
C ILE A 218 7.37 -30.65 15.98
N LEU A 219 7.35 -31.37 17.10
CA LEU A 219 8.25 -31.19 18.22
C LEU A 219 9.10 -32.46 18.34
N TYR A 220 10.41 -32.31 18.20
CA TYR A 220 11.38 -33.31 18.62
C TYR A 220 11.86 -33.00 20.04
N ALA A 221 12.06 -34.03 20.86
CA ALA A 221 12.79 -33.93 22.11
C ALA A 221 13.78 -35.09 22.25
N ASP A 222 14.98 -34.79 22.75
CA ASP A 222 15.98 -35.80 23.08
C ASP A 222 15.42 -36.79 24.09
N LYS A 223 15.58 -38.09 23.80
CA LYS A 223 15.04 -39.18 24.61
C LYS A 223 15.58 -39.18 26.04
N ALA A 224 16.79 -38.66 26.24
CA ALA A 224 17.39 -38.56 27.57
C ALA A 224 16.63 -37.56 28.48
N LEU A 225 16.01 -36.53 27.89
CA LEU A 225 15.28 -35.50 28.64
C LEU A 225 13.82 -35.87 28.89
N LEU A 226 13.23 -36.74 28.06
CA LEU A 226 11.82 -37.10 28.15
C LEU A 226 11.34 -37.48 29.56
N PRO A 227 12.06 -38.30 30.36
CA PRO A 227 11.59 -38.68 31.70
C PRO A 227 11.38 -37.50 32.66
N GLU A 228 12.13 -36.41 32.49
CA GLU A 228 12.08 -35.22 33.35
C GLU A 228 10.99 -34.23 32.93
N LEU A 229 10.52 -34.31 31.68
CA LEU A 229 9.54 -33.38 31.13
C LEU A 229 8.12 -33.74 31.58
N GLN A 230 7.38 -32.75 32.07
CA GLN A 230 6.00 -32.87 32.54
C GLN A 230 5.08 -31.89 31.80
N PRO A 231 4.65 -32.19 30.56
CA PRO A 231 3.78 -31.29 29.80
C PRO A 231 2.50 -30.94 30.56
N GLU A 232 2.21 -29.63 30.67
CA GLU A 232 1.08 -29.11 31.45
C GLU A 232 -0.27 -29.67 30.98
N THR A 233 -0.46 -29.79 29.67
CA THR A 233 -1.70 -30.34 29.10
C THR A 233 -1.70 -31.87 29.19
N ARG A 234 -2.52 -32.42 30.09
CA ARG A 234 -2.77 -33.86 30.22
C ARG A 234 -4.03 -34.29 29.49
N GLY A 235 -4.00 -35.46 28.88
CA GLY A 235 -5.17 -36.09 28.28
C GLY A 235 -4.95 -37.56 27.96
N TRP A 236 -5.97 -38.23 27.43
CA TRP A 236 -5.92 -39.67 27.20
C TRP A 236 -4.80 -40.14 26.24
N PHE A 237 -4.31 -39.33 25.30
CA PHE A 237 -3.14 -39.71 24.48
C PHE A 237 -1.78 -39.42 25.14
N SER A 238 -1.77 -38.67 26.25
CA SER A 238 -0.54 -38.36 26.99
C SER A 238 -0.05 -39.49 27.90
N GLN A 239 -0.84 -40.56 28.07
CA GLN A 239 -0.54 -41.73 28.91
C GLN A 239 -0.10 -42.95 28.10
N ASN A 240 0.56 -43.91 28.76
CA ASN A 240 1.09 -45.09 28.07
C ASN A 240 -0.02 -45.94 27.42
N ASN A 241 -1.13 -46.17 28.13
CA ASN A 241 -2.34 -46.82 27.62
C ASN A 241 -3.45 -45.76 27.44
N PRO A 242 -3.74 -45.30 26.21
CA PRO A 242 -4.73 -44.25 25.97
C PRO A 242 -6.16 -44.59 26.37
N PHE A 243 -6.49 -45.88 26.48
CA PHE A 243 -7.83 -46.35 26.84
C PHE A 243 -7.98 -46.67 28.34
N SER A 244 -6.98 -46.34 29.16
CA SER A 244 -7.11 -46.42 30.61
C SER A 244 -8.04 -45.31 31.11
N TRP A 245 -9.15 -45.70 31.73
CA TRP A 245 -10.11 -44.81 32.41
C TRP A 245 -9.95 -44.81 33.93
N ASP A 246 -8.85 -45.37 34.45
CA ASP A 246 -8.51 -45.30 35.88
C ASP A 246 -8.05 -43.87 36.21
N LEU A 247 -8.99 -43.05 36.68
CA LEU A 247 -8.80 -41.61 36.91
C LEU A 247 -7.73 -41.29 37.96
N ASP A 248 -7.45 -42.22 38.87
CA ASP A 248 -6.51 -42.04 39.98
C ASP A 248 -5.08 -42.51 39.64
N LYS A 249 -4.86 -43.13 38.46
CA LYS A 249 -3.57 -43.72 38.07
C LYS A 249 -2.98 -43.17 36.77
N PHE A 250 -3.15 -41.86 36.54
CA PHE A 250 -2.53 -41.20 35.40
C PHE A 250 -0.99 -41.30 35.48
N THR A 251 -0.37 -41.80 34.41
CA THR A 251 1.08 -41.79 34.21
C THR A 251 1.38 -41.36 32.78
N TYR A 252 2.30 -40.41 32.62
CA TYR A 252 2.74 -39.99 31.28
C TYR A 252 3.32 -41.18 30.51
N ALA A 253 3.13 -41.17 29.19
CA ALA A 253 3.79 -42.12 28.31
C ALA A 253 5.33 -42.01 28.50
N PRO A 254 6.06 -43.15 28.43
CA PRO A 254 7.51 -43.16 28.63
C PRO A 254 8.28 -42.51 27.47
N ASP A 255 7.61 -42.21 26.36
CA ASP A 255 8.16 -41.63 25.14
C ASP A 255 7.58 -40.22 24.88
N ILE A 256 7.85 -39.64 23.70
CA ILE A 256 7.39 -38.31 23.30
C ILE A 256 5.86 -38.15 23.32
N ARG A 257 5.07 -39.24 23.32
CA ARG A 257 3.59 -39.15 23.43
C ARG A 257 3.14 -38.44 24.70
N ARG A 258 4.00 -38.26 25.71
CA ARG A 258 3.69 -37.40 26.88
C ARG A 258 3.29 -35.97 26.50
N PHE A 259 3.74 -35.48 25.33
CA PHE A 259 3.38 -34.18 24.77
C PHE A 259 2.09 -34.20 23.92
N ASP A 260 1.55 -35.39 23.63
CA ASP A 260 0.17 -35.52 23.17
C ASP A 260 -0.79 -35.16 24.32
N SER A 261 -2.07 -35.02 24.04
CA SER A 261 -3.05 -34.65 25.08
C SER A 261 -4.40 -35.29 24.82
N GLY A 262 -5.34 -34.53 24.25
CA GLY A 262 -6.63 -35.01 23.77
C GLY A 262 -6.51 -35.83 22.50
N THR A 263 -7.63 -36.01 21.80
CA THR A 263 -7.64 -36.60 20.46
C THR A 263 -6.70 -35.81 19.54
N PRO A 264 -5.72 -36.46 18.90
CA PRO A 264 -4.71 -35.74 18.12
C PRO A 264 -5.29 -35.18 16.82
N GLY A 265 -4.97 -33.91 16.53
CA GLY A 265 -5.17 -33.33 15.21
C GLY A 265 -4.38 -34.12 14.16
N SER A 266 -5.10 -34.79 13.26
CA SER A 266 -4.47 -35.75 12.32
C SER A 266 -4.77 -35.44 10.86
N VAL A 267 -5.78 -34.63 10.56
CA VAL A 267 -6.14 -34.26 9.17
C VAL A 267 -4.99 -33.54 8.49
N ALA A 268 -4.36 -32.57 9.17
CA ALA A 268 -3.22 -31.84 8.62
C ALA A 268 -2.00 -32.74 8.40
N ALA A 269 -1.75 -33.71 9.29
CA ALA A 269 -0.70 -34.71 9.10
C ALA A 269 -0.99 -35.59 7.88
N VAL A 270 -2.23 -36.08 7.72
CA VAL A 270 -2.67 -36.84 6.55
C VAL A 270 -2.53 -36.03 5.26
N ALA A 271 -2.91 -34.76 5.28
CA ALA A 271 -2.80 -33.85 4.14
C ALA A 271 -1.35 -33.49 3.79
N SER A 272 -0.43 -33.50 4.77
CA SER A 272 1.00 -33.25 4.56
C SER A 272 1.79 -34.49 4.14
N LEU A 273 1.28 -35.70 4.41
CA LEU A 273 1.98 -36.96 4.12
C LEU A 273 2.53 -37.06 2.68
N PRO A 274 1.75 -36.71 1.63
CA PRO A 274 2.25 -36.85 0.27
C PRO A 274 3.50 -36.01 -0.01
N ALA A 275 3.60 -34.81 0.56
CA ALA A 275 4.78 -33.98 0.45
C ALA A 275 6.00 -34.64 1.11
N LEU A 276 5.83 -35.22 2.31
CA LEU A 276 6.89 -35.92 3.02
C LEU A 276 7.34 -37.19 2.29
N ASP A 277 6.40 -37.94 1.72
CA ASP A 277 6.71 -39.12 0.90
C ASP A 277 7.48 -38.71 -0.36
N TRP A 278 7.11 -37.60 -1.00
CA TRP A 278 7.87 -37.02 -2.11
C TRP A 278 9.30 -36.68 -1.66
N PHE A 279 9.48 -35.95 -0.57
CA PHE A 279 10.80 -35.53 -0.06
C PHE A 279 11.74 -36.69 0.25
N ILE A 280 11.24 -37.82 0.75
CA ILE A 280 12.07 -38.99 1.07
C ILE A 280 12.67 -39.64 -0.19
N THR A 281 12.08 -39.39 -1.36
CA THR A 281 12.60 -39.89 -2.63
C THR A 281 13.59 -38.92 -3.29
N GLN A 282 13.81 -37.74 -2.71
CA GLN A 282 14.68 -36.71 -3.28
C GLN A 282 16.06 -36.68 -2.62
N ASP A 283 17.04 -36.14 -3.34
CA ASP A 283 18.31 -35.70 -2.78
C ASP A 283 18.20 -34.22 -2.33
N VAL A 284 18.15 -34.01 -1.01
CA VAL A 284 18.08 -32.66 -0.42
C VAL A 284 19.34 -31.83 -0.77
N ALA A 285 20.49 -32.46 -0.97
CA ALA A 285 21.70 -31.75 -1.36
C ALA A 285 21.57 -31.15 -2.78
N GLU A 286 20.94 -31.87 -3.70
CA GLU A 286 20.67 -31.40 -5.07
C GLU A 286 19.57 -30.32 -5.08
N ILE A 287 18.50 -30.49 -4.28
CA ILE A 287 17.48 -29.43 -4.10
C ILE A 287 18.16 -28.13 -3.63
N GLY A 288 19.02 -28.23 -2.61
CA GLY A 288 19.78 -27.10 -2.10
C GLY A 288 20.75 -26.53 -3.15
N ALA A 289 21.40 -27.36 -3.97
CA ALA A 289 22.31 -26.92 -5.02
C ALA A 289 21.59 -26.14 -6.12
N ARG A 290 20.42 -26.62 -6.56
CA ARG A 290 19.59 -25.93 -7.55
C ARG A 290 19.06 -24.60 -7.00
N ASN A 291 18.55 -24.58 -5.77
CA ASN A 291 18.14 -23.32 -5.14
C ASN A 291 19.30 -22.32 -5.05
N ARG A 292 20.53 -22.76 -4.72
CA ARG A 292 21.70 -21.87 -4.69
C ARG A 292 21.94 -21.20 -6.04
N ARG A 293 21.91 -21.97 -7.14
CA ARG A 293 22.06 -21.43 -8.51
C ARG A 293 21.00 -20.37 -8.83
N MET A 294 19.74 -20.66 -8.53
CA MET A 294 18.64 -19.71 -8.73
C MET A 294 18.82 -18.44 -7.89
N VAL A 295 19.22 -18.58 -6.63
CA VAL A 295 19.48 -17.40 -5.81
C VAL A 295 20.67 -16.59 -6.34
N ASP A 296 21.74 -17.23 -6.83
CA ASP A 296 22.86 -16.50 -7.43
C ASP A 296 22.40 -15.68 -8.66
N GLN A 297 21.46 -16.21 -9.47
CA GLN A 297 20.82 -15.46 -10.55
C GLN A 297 19.98 -14.29 -10.03
N ILE A 298 19.24 -14.47 -8.94
CA ILE A 298 18.48 -13.38 -8.30
C ILE A 298 19.41 -12.29 -7.77
N ILE A 299 20.52 -12.65 -7.12
CA ILE A 299 21.52 -11.69 -6.64
C ILE A 299 22.13 -10.93 -7.82
N ALA A 300 22.47 -11.62 -8.91
CA ALA A 300 22.97 -10.97 -10.12
C ALA A 300 21.94 -10.00 -10.72
N GLY A 301 20.66 -10.37 -10.76
CA GLY A 301 19.57 -9.47 -11.18
C GLY A 301 19.44 -8.24 -10.28
N ALA A 302 19.55 -8.42 -8.96
CA ALA A 302 19.53 -7.33 -8.01
C ALA A 302 20.72 -6.38 -8.20
N ASP A 303 21.91 -6.91 -8.45
CA ASP A 303 23.13 -6.14 -8.72
C ASP A 303 22.99 -5.31 -10.01
N ARG A 304 22.36 -5.85 -11.06
CA ARG A 304 22.08 -5.09 -12.29
C ARG A 304 21.17 -3.89 -12.07
N LEU A 305 20.23 -3.99 -11.13
CA LEU A 305 19.28 -2.92 -10.81
C LEU A 305 19.70 -2.05 -9.62
N ASP A 306 20.90 -2.28 -9.07
CA ASP A 306 21.42 -1.60 -7.88
C ASP A 306 20.45 -1.69 -6.68
N LEU A 307 19.85 -2.86 -6.48
CA LEU A 307 18.91 -3.11 -5.37
C LEU A 307 19.65 -3.64 -4.14
N PRO A 308 19.60 -2.95 -2.98
CA PRO A 308 20.28 -3.41 -1.78
C PRO A 308 19.75 -4.75 -1.28
N LEU A 309 20.66 -5.68 -1.03
CA LEU A 309 20.36 -6.99 -0.44
C LEU A 309 20.26 -6.90 1.08
N LEU A 310 19.23 -7.54 1.63
CA LEU A 310 19.05 -7.75 3.08
C LEU A 310 19.34 -9.20 3.48
N SER A 311 19.64 -10.05 2.51
CA SER A 311 20.13 -11.41 2.70
C SER A 311 21.64 -11.47 2.58
N PRO A 312 22.33 -12.39 3.30
CA PRO A 312 23.76 -12.60 3.10
C PRO A 312 24.05 -12.97 1.65
N ARG A 313 25.12 -12.42 1.06
CA ARG A 313 25.57 -12.80 -0.29
C ARG A 313 26.20 -14.19 -0.31
N GLU A 314 26.98 -14.51 0.72
CA GLU A 314 27.71 -15.76 0.82
C GLU A 314 26.78 -16.97 0.92
N ALA A 315 26.87 -17.89 -0.05
CA ALA A 315 25.99 -19.06 -0.14
C ALA A 315 26.02 -19.95 1.12
N ALA A 316 27.17 -20.02 1.80
CA ALA A 316 27.32 -20.80 3.03
C ALA A 316 26.56 -20.19 4.22
N ARG A 317 26.24 -18.89 4.20
CA ARG A 317 25.61 -18.14 5.29
C ARG A 317 24.14 -17.79 5.03
N ARG A 318 23.51 -18.39 4.01
CA ARG A 318 22.11 -18.11 3.64
C ARG A 318 21.25 -19.36 3.49
N GLY A 319 19.95 -19.18 3.64
CA GLY A 319 18.92 -20.10 3.21
C GLY A 319 18.60 -19.93 1.73
N GLY A 320 17.35 -20.21 1.35
CA GLY A 320 16.92 -20.24 -0.05
C GLY A 320 16.14 -19.03 -0.52
N SER A 321 16.04 -17.98 0.28
CA SER A 321 15.31 -16.75 -0.03
C SER A 321 16.26 -15.58 -0.22
N VAL A 322 15.82 -14.59 -1.00
CA VAL A 322 16.47 -13.29 -1.12
C VAL A 322 15.48 -12.19 -0.73
N MET A 323 15.94 -11.29 0.13
CA MET A 323 15.23 -10.09 0.50
C MET A 323 15.92 -8.89 -0.13
N LEU A 324 15.19 -8.16 -0.96
CA LEU A 324 15.66 -6.99 -1.69
C LEU A 324 14.95 -5.74 -1.18
N ARG A 325 15.72 -4.70 -0.87
CA ARG A 325 15.18 -3.40 -0.48
C ARG A 325 14.84 -2.60 -1.74
N LEU A 326 13.56 -2.29 -1.90
CA LEU A 326 13.10 -1.32 -2.89
C LEU A 326 13.08 0.09 -2.29
N PRO A 327 13.09 1.14 -3.12
CA PRO A 327 13.09 2.54 -2.67
C PRO A 327 11.95 2.89 -1.70
N ASP A 328 10.73 2.40 -1.95
CA ASP A 328 9.61 2.58 -1.03
C ASP A 328 8.56 1.45 -1.13
N LYS A 329 7.56 1.50 -0.25
CA LYS A 329 6.45 0.52 -0.21
C LYS A 329 5.57 0.57 -1.48
N ALA A 330 5.38 1.74 -2.08
CA ALA A 330 4.54 1.89 -3.26
C ALA A 330 5.20 1.27 -4.50
N GLU A 331 6.53 1.35 -4.61
CA GLU A 331 7.30 0.66 -5.63
C GLU A 331 7.25 -0.86 -5.45
N ALA A 332 7.42 -1.36 -4.21
CA ALA A 332 7.23 -2.78 -3.89
C ALA A 332 5.84 -3.30 -4.30
N ALA A 333 4.78 -2.57 -3.94
CA ALA A 333 3.42 -2.92 -4.33
C ALA A 333 3.22 -2.91 -5.85
N ALA A 334 3.80 -1.94 -6.56
CA ALA A 334 3.68 -1.84 -8.01
C ALA A 334 4.40 -2.99 -8.73
N ILE A 335 5.61 -3.34 -8.30
CA ILE A 335 6.40 -4.45 -8.85
C ILE A 335 5.69 -5.78 -8.60
N THR A 336 5.28 -6.06 -7.35
CA THR A 336 4.53 -7.28 -7.03
C THR A 336 3.21 -7.36 -7.81
N GLY A 337 2.51 -6.23 -7.99
CA GLY A 337 1.28 -6.17 -8.80
C GLY A 337 1.52 -6.50 -10.27
N ALA A 338 2.56 -5.93 -10.88
CA ALA A 338 2.92 -6.19 -12.27
C ALA A 338 3.35 -7.65 -12.49
N LEU A 339 4.21 -8.17 -11.61
CA LEU A 339 4.63 -9.57 -11.61
C LEU A 339 3.42 -10.52 -11.51
N GLY A 340 2.47 -10.22 -10.62
CA GLY A 340 1.25 -11.01 -10.49
C GLY A 340 0.28 -10.94 -11.68
N VAL A 341 0.37 -9.92 -12.54
CA VAL A 341 -0.39 -9.86 -13.81
C VAL A 341 0.17 -10.88 -14.80
N GLU A 342 1.50 -11.00 -14.87
CA GLU A 342 2.23 -11.93 -15.74
C GLU A 342 2.36 -13.35 -15.15
N GLY A 343 1.72 -13.62 -14.01
CA GLY A 343 1.67 -14.96 -13.40
C GLY A 343 2.76 -15.25 -12.36
N TYR A 344 3.72 -14.35 -12.12
CA TYR A 344 4.75 -14.58 -11.11
C TYR A 344 4.22 -14.35 -9.70
N SER A 345 4.33 -15.39 -8.86
CA SER A 345 3.91 -15.36 -7.47
C SER A 345 5.08 -14.93 -6.59
N VAL A 346 5.10 -13.65 -6.21
CA VAL A 346 6.06 -13.05 -5.29
C VAL A 346 5.32 -12.31 -4.17
N ASP A 347 6.01 -11.93 -3.10
CA ASP A 347 5.41 -11.06 -2.08
C ASP A 347 6.36 -9.95 -1.60
N PHE A 348 5.81 -9.01 -0.84
CA PHE A 348 6.58 -7.93 -0.24
C PHE A 348 6.13 -7.64 1.20
N ARG A 349 7.02 -7.04 2.00
CA ARG A 349 6.70 -6.53 3.34
C ARG A 349 7.33 -5.15 3.53
N GLY A 350 6.49 -4.11 3.66
CA GLY A 350 6.97 -2.74 3.65
C GLY A 350 7.59 -2.42 2.28
N GLN A 351 8.88 -2.08 2.26
CA GLN A 351 9.64 -1.86 1.02
C GLN A 351 10.51 -3.07 0.61
N ILE A 352 10.35 -4.22 1.28
CA ILE A 352 11.20 -5.39 1.06
C ILE A 352 10.47 -6.35 0.12
N LEU A 353 10.98 -6.54 -1.09
CA LEU A 353 10.57 -7.60 -2.00
C LEU A 353 11.23 -8.91 -1.55
N ARG A 354 10.47 -10.01 -1.53
CA ARG A 354 10.98 -11.33 -1.11
C ARG A 354 10.79 -12.33 -2.23
N LEU A 355 11.90 -12.94 -2.63
CA LEU A 355 11.97 -13.94 -3.69
C LEU A 355 12.54 -15.23 -3.11
N SER A 356 11.73 -16.29 -3.09
CA SER A 356 12.11 -17.61 -2.58
C SER A 356 11.89 -18.67 -3.66
N PRO A 357 12.85 -18.81 -4.60
CA PRO A 357 12.77 -19.83 -5.63
C PRO A 357 12.89 -21.22 -5.00
N GLY A 358 12.14 -22.20 -5.50
CA GLY A 358 12.17 -23.56 -5.00
C GLY A 358 11.96 -24.61 -6.08
N ILE A 359 11.45 -25.77 -5.70
CA ILE A 359 11.41 -26.99 -6.51
C ILE A 359 10.72 -26.79 -7.86
N VAL A 360 9.60 -26.06 -7.91
CA VAL A 360 8.81 -25.84 -9.12
C VAL A 360 9.22 -24.58 -9.88
N THR A 361 10.09 -23.74 -9.31
CA THR A 361 10.53 -22.50 -9.95
C THR A 361 11.43 -22.81 -11.14
N GLU A 362 11.13 -22.24 -12.30
CA GLU A 362 11.97 -22.37 -13.49
C GLU A 362 13.09 -21.31 -13.45
N GLU A 363 14.28 -21.64 -13.93
CA GLU A 363 15.44 -20.74 -13.82
C GLU A 363 15.30 -19.52 -14.76
N ASP A 364 14.68 -19.70 -15.93
CA ASP A 364 14.39 -18.64 -16.89
C ASP A 364 13.40 -17.58 -16.36
N ALA A 365 12.43 -18.00 -15.53
CA ALA A 365 11.49 -17.09 -14.87
C ALA A 365 12.19 -16.01 -14.03
N ILE A 366 13.43 -16.25 -13.56
CA ILE A 366 14.19 -15.27 -12.78
C ILE A 366 14.54 -14.06 -13.63
N GLU A 367 14.99 -14.27 -14.86
CA GLU A 367 15.37 -13.18 -15.76
C GLU A 367 14.15 -12.33 -16.11
N GLU A 368 13.00 -12.96 -16.35
CA GLU A 368 11.74 -12.29 -16.65
C GLU A 368 11.22 -11.47 -15.45
N VAL A 369 11.34 -12.00 -14.23
CA VAL A 369 11.02 -11.25 -13.00
C VAL A 369 11.83 -9.96 -12.91
N PHE A 370 13.12 -10.00 -13.22
CA PHE A 370 13.97 -8.82 -13.19
C PHE A 370 13.72 -7.86 -14.36
N ALA A 371 13.40 -8.37 -15.55
CA ALA A 371 13.02 -7.54 -16.69
C ALA A 371 11.72 -6.74 -16.41
N ILE A 372 10.71 -7.39 -15.81
CA ILE A 372 9.47 -6.72 -15.40
C ILE A 372 9.75 -5.71 -14.27
N THR A 373 10.58 -6.09 -13.30
CA THR A 373 10.98 -5.20 -12.20
C THR A 373 11.65 -3.94 -12.73
N GLU A 374 12.62 -4.07 -13.63
CA GLU A 374 13.29 -2.96 -14.29
C GLU A 374 12.30 -2.06 -15.04
N GLU A 375 11.41 -2.65 -15.82
CA GLU A 375 10.44 -1.89 -16.61
C GLU A 375 9.46 -1.10 -15.71
N VAL A 376 9.01 -1.68 -14.60
CA VAL A 376 8.16 -0.98 -13.62
C VAL A 376 8.92 0.18 -12.97
N MET A 377 10.14 -0.08 -12.50
CA MET A 377 11.00 0.96 -11.91
C MET A 377 11.26 2.09 -12.92
N ARG A 378 11.56 1.76 -14.18
CA ARG A 378 11.78 2.72 -15.27
C ARG A 378 10.52 3.55 -15.55
N ARG A 379 9.35 2.92 -15.69
CA ARG A 379 8.06 3.62 -15.90
C ARG A 379 7.71 4.54 -14.74
N ARG A 380 7.93 4.08 -13.51
CA ARG A 380 7.67 4.88 -12.31
C ARG A 380 8.65 6.04 -12.22
N ARG A 381 9.96 5.80 -12.39
CA ARG A 381 10.95 6.88 -12.51
C ARG A 381 10.55 7.87 -13.59
N ALA A 382 10.15 7.45 -14.80
CA ALA A 382 9.67 8.35 -15.85
C ALA A 382 8.39 9.13 -15.47
N ARG A 383 7.45 8.48 -14.77
CA ARG A 383 6.20 9.08 -14.27
C ARG A 383 6.43 10.08 -13.14
N PHE A 384 7.46 9.87 -12.32
CA PHE A 384 7.81 10.71 -11.17
C PHE A 384 9.03 11.62 -11.40
N ALA A 385 9.72 11.50 -12.54
CA ALA A 385 10.83 12.36 -12.99
C ALA A 385 10.39 13.81 -13.30
N GLY A 386 9.10 14.14 -13.11
CA GLY A 386 8.63 15.51 -12.99
C GLY A 386 9.09 16.24 -11.71
N ARG A 387 9.99 15.65 -10.91
CA ARG A 387 10.63 16.27 -9.75
C ARG A 387 12.14 15.99 -9.73
N GLY A 388 12.91 16.80 -10.47
CA GLY A 388 14.34 17.02 -10.23
C GLY A 388 15.35 16.35 -11.18
N ALA A 389 16.11 17.22 -11.86
CA ALA A 389 17.36 17.04 -12.62
C ALA A 389 17.29 16.43 -14.04
N ALA A 390 17.71 17.27 -15.00
CA ALA A 390 17.81 17.10 -16.46
C ALA A 390 18.74 15.93 -16.91
N ALA A 391 18.77 15.45 -18.16
CA ALA A 391 18.45 16.05 -19.46
C ALA A 391 18.25 14.95 -20.53
N GLY A 392 17.56 15.26 -21.63
CA GLY A 392 17.60 14.41 -22.84
C GLY A 392 16.56 14.75 -23.93
N GLN A 393 16.72 15.92 -24.56
CA GLN A 393 16.10 16.35 -25.84
C GLN A 393 14.58 16.13 -25.99
N ALA A 394 13.79 17.06 -25.43
CA ALA A 394 12.43 17.29 -25.90
C ALA A 394 12.48 17.83 -27.34
N GLY A 395 11.64 17.28 -28.22
CA GLY A 395 11.54 17.71 -29.61
C GLY A 395 11.36 19.22 -29.74
N ALA A 396 11.95 19.80 -30.79
CA ALA A 396 12.10 21.24 -31.02
C ALA A 396 10.79 22.06 -31.19
N GLY A 397 9.62 21.51 -30.85
CA GLY A 397 8.32 22.16 -30.99
C GLY A 397 7.88 22.92 -29.73
N ALA A 398 6.92 23.84 -29.91
CA ALA A 398 6.40 24.71 -28.85
C ALA A 398 5.90 23.95 -27.60
N LEU A 399 5.25 22.80 -27.78
CA LEU A 399 4.78 21.96 -26.66
C LEU A 399 5.93 21.31 -25.87
N GLY A 400 7.01 20.93 -26.55
CA GLY A 400 8.22 20.39 -25.90
C GLY A 400 8.91 21.45 -25.05
N GLN A 401 8.97 22.69 -25.56
CA GLN A 401 9.51 23.83 -24.82
C GLN A 401 8.64 24.19 -23.61
N LEU A 402 7.30 24.25 -23.77
CA LEU A 402 6.38 24.48 -22.67
C LEU A 402 6.50 23.40 -21.59
N GLY A 403 6.57 22.12 -21.98
CA GLY A 403 6.79 21.01 -21.06
C GLY A 403 8.08 21.16 -20.27
N ALA A 404 9.19 21.52 -20.92
CA ALA A 404 10.46 21.78 -20.23
C ALA A 404 10.39 23.01 -19.30
N ALA A 405 9.68 24.06 -19.70
CA ALA A 405 9.50 25.27 -18.90
C ALA A 405 8.67 25.00 -17.63
N LEU A 406 7.61 24.20 -17.73
CA LEU A 406 6.82 23.76 -16.58
C LEU A 406 7.65 22.94 -15.59
N LEU A 407 8.48 22.01 -16.09
CA LEU A 407 9.33 21.16 -15.25
C LEU A 407 10.47 21.91 -14.57
N SER A 408 11.03 22.91 -15.25
CA SER A 408 12.12 23.75 -14.71
C SER A 408 11.64 24.85 -13.78
N GLY A 409 10.35 25.15 -13.76
CA GLY A 409 9.77 26.28 -13.03
C GLY A 409 9.85 27.61 -13.77
N ALA A 410 10.39 27.65 -15.00
CA ALA A 410 10.38 28.82 -15.88
C ALA A 410 8.97 29.23 -16.32
N VAL A 411 7.99 28.32 -16.22
CA VAL A 411 6.56 28.62 -16.21
C VAL A 411 5.97 28.07 -14.92
N ARG A 412 5.24 28.88 -14.18
CA ARG A 412 4.49 28.49 -12.97
C ARG A 412 3.01 28.32 -13.31
N VAL A 413 2.36 27.44 -12.56
CA VAL A 413 0.90 27.28 -12.59
C VAL A 413 0.32 27.97 -11.36
N VAL A 414 -0.59 28.93 -11.57
CA VAL A 414 -1.33 29.63 -10.52
C VAL A 414 -2.73 29.07 -10.47
N ASP A 415 -3.21 28.75 -9.27
CA ASP A 415 -4.59 28.33 -9.03
C ASP A 415 -5.46 29.57 -8.79
N LEU A 416 -6.47 29.76 -9.64
CA LEU A 416 -7.38 30.92 -9.60
C LEU A 416 -8.77 30.54 -9.04
N THR A 417 -8.83 29.43 -8.34
CA THR A 417 -10.07 28.82 -7.86
C THR A 417 -10.23 28.98 -6.35
N ALA A 418 -11.34 29.57 -5.92
CA ALA A 418 -11.75 29.59 -4.53
C ALA A 418 -12.12 28.18 -4.05
N GLN A 419 -11.87 27.88 -2.77
CA GLN A 419 -12.22 26.58 -2.21
C GLN A 419 -13.74 26.35 -2.23
N LEU A 420 -14.17 25.26 -2.83
CA LEU A 420 -15.57 24.85 -2.88
C LEU A 420 -15.95 23.97 -1.68
N GLY A 421 -17.01 24.33 -0.96
CA GLY A 421 -17.50 23.60 0.20
C GLY A 421 -18.83 24.16 0.75
N PRO A 422 -19.34 23.62 1.87
CA PRO A 422 -20.65 23.99 2.42
C PRO A 422 -20.82 25.47 2.82
N GLU A 423 -19.70 26.15 3.06
CA GLU A 423 -19.66 27.58 3.41
C GLU A 423 -19.23 28.48 2.24
N THR A 424 -19.19 27.94 1.02
CA THR A 424 -18.95 28.76 -0.17
C THR A 424 -20.04 29.83 -0.29
N PRO A 425 -19.69 31.13 -0.40
CA PRO A 425 -20.66 32.17 -0.69
C PRO A 425 -21.39 31.89 -2.00
N LEU A 426 -22.72 32.05 -2.00
CA LEU A 426 -23.57 31.80 -3.17
C LEU A 426 -24.44 33.00 -3.46
N LEU A 427 -24.69 33.22 -4.75
CA LEU A 427 -25.57 34.29 -5.21
C LEU A 427 -26.95 34.16 -4.57
N ARG A 428 -27.46 35.30 -4.09
CA ARG A 428 -28.83 35.45 -3.60
C ARG A 428 -29.60 36.32 -4.57
N LEU A 429 -30.75 35.81 -5.00
CA LEU A 429 -31.69 36.50 -5.87
C LEU A 429 -32.98 36.79 -5.10
N PRO A 430 -33.67 37.90 -5.40
CA PRO A 430 -34.99 38.16 -4.86
C PRO A 430 -35.95 36.99 -5.14
N LYS A 431 -36.71 36.58 -4.12
CA LYS A 431 -37.55 35.36 -4.15
C LYS A 431 -38.63 35.40 -5.22
N ASP A 432 -39.03 36.58 -5.67
CA ASP A 432 -40.00 36.84 -6.71
C ASP A 432 -39.41 36.81 -8.12
N ILE A 433 -38.07 36.93 -8.26
CA ILE A 433 -37.36 36.92 -9.54
C ILE A 433 -36.83 35.53 -9.88
N ALA A 434 -36.22 34.82 -8.92
CA ALA A 434 -35.61 33.52 -9.17
C ALA A 434 -35.49 32.64 -7.92
N LYS A 435 -35.16 31.37 -8.14
CA LYS A 435 -34.76 30.45 -7.07
C LYS A 435 -33.26 30.53 -6.86
N ASN A 436 -32.84 30.65 -5.59
CA ASN A 436 -31.41 30.62 -5.24
C ASN A 436 -30.80 29.25 -5.49
N THR A 437 -29.53 29.25 -5.89
CA THR A 437 -28.70 28.05 -5.98
C THR A 437 -28.63 27.38 -4.61
N PRO A 438 -28.86 26.05 -4.50
CA PRO A 438 -28.76 25.35 -3.22
C PRO A 438 -27.31 25.38 -2.70
N ARG A 439 -27.16 25.31 -1.37
CA ARG A 439 -25.84 25.16 -0.73
C ARG A 439 -25.15 23.89 -1.21
N VAL A 440 -23.83 23.94 -1.30
CA VAL A 440 -23.01 22.77 -1.58
C VAL A 440 -23.13 21.79 -0.41
N VAL A 441 -23.46 20.54 -0.70
CA VAL A 441 -23.52 19.48 0.31
C VAL A 441 -22.51 18.39 -0.02
N VAL A 442 -21.73 17.98 0.98
CA VAL A 442 -20.76 16.87 0.85
C VAL A 442 -21.28 15.67 1.62
N HIS A 443 -21.55 14.59 0.90
CA HIS A 443 -22.04 13.34 1.47
C HIS A 443 -20.91 12.31 1.51
N LYS A 444 -20.52 11.92 2.72
CA LYS A 444 -19.52 10.87 2.91
C LYS A 444 -20.10 9.50 2.56
N ILE A 445 -19.39 8.75 1.71
CA ILE A 445 -19.70 7.34 1.39
C ILE A 445 -18.87 6.43 2.29
N SER A 446 -17.55 6.66 2.38
CA SER A 446 -16.63 5.87 3.19
C SER A 446 -15.36 6.65 3.53
N GLU A 447 -14.70 6.25 4.62
CA GLU A 447 -13.37 6.73 4.99
C GLU A 447 -12.56 5.64 5.73
N TYR A 448 -11.98 4.70 4.97
CA TYR A 448 -11.14 3.61 5.50
C TYR A 448 -11.88 2.77 6.57
N ASP A 449 -13.18 2.60 6.37
CA ASP A 449 -14.11 1.96 7.29
C ASP A 449 -14.75 0.72 6.64
N ARG A 450 -15.85 0.22 7.21
CA ARG A 450 -16.54 -0.96 6.67
C ARG A 450 -17.15 -0.74 5.28
N ASP A 451 -17.48 0.51 4.96
CA ASP A 451 -18.13 0.90 3.70
C ASP A 451 -17.08 1.23 2.62
N GLY A 452 -15.80 1.34 3.01
CA GLY A 452 -14.63 1.41 2.12
C GLY A 452 -13.31 1.13 2.86
N PRO A 453 -12.87 -0.13 2.98
CA PRO A 453 -11.76 -0.50 3.88
C PRO A 453 -10.37 -0.03 3.41
N PHE A 454 -10.26 0.42 2.16
CA PHE A 454 -8.99 0.86 1.57
C PHE A 454 -9.06 2.24 0.90
N TRP A 455 -10.22 2.88 0.88
CA TRP A 455 -10.43 4.15 0.18
C TRP A 455 -11.34 5.09 0.96
N ALA A 456 -11.25 6.37 0.65
CA ALA A 456 -12.19 7.38 1.10
C ALA A 456 -12.89 7.99 -0.13
N TRP A 457 -14.20 8.22 -0.04
CA TRP A 457 -14.99 8.74 -1.16
C TRP A 457 -16.22 9.51 -0.65
N ASN A 458 -16.48 10.67 -1.25
CA ASN A 458 -17.68 11.49 -1.07
C ASN A 458 -18.44 11.68 -2.39
N TRP A 459 -19.73 11.99 -2.32
CA TRP A 459 -20.49 12.57 -3.43
C TRP A 459 -21.02 13.96 -3.04
N LEU A 460 -21.44 14.76 -4.03
CA LEU A 460 -21.76 16.18 -3.86
C LEU A 460 -23.18 16.48 -4.37
N GLU A 461 -23.95 17.28 -3.64
CA GLU A 461 -25.04 18.08 -4.19
C GLU A 461 -24.49 19.48 -4.50
N LEU A 462 -24.56 19.91 -5.76
CA LEU A 462 -23.81 21.05 -6.26
C LEU A 462 -24.58 21.75 -7.40
N GLY A 463 -24.69 23.08 -7.31
CA GLY A 463 -25.21 23.91 -8.40
C GLY A 463 -24.15 24.20 -9.47
N GLU A 464 -24.60 24.44 -10.71
CA GLU A 464 -23.71 24.77 -11.84
C GLU A 464 -22.96 26.10 -11.64
N HIS A 465 -23.56 27.05 -10.91
CA HIS A 465 -23.02 28.39 -10.67
C HIS A 465 -22.66 28.55 -9.18
N SER A 466 -21.71 27.72 -8.72
CA SER A 466 -21.26 27.69 -7.31
C SER A 466 -19.75 27.89 -7.20
N GLY A 467 -19.31 28.76 -6.28
CA GLY A 467 -17.90 29.10 -6.09
C GLY A 467 -17.29 29.76 -7.32
N THR A 468 -16.01 29.51 -7.61
CA THR A 468 -15.44 29.88 -8.92
C THR A 468 -16.12 29.07 -10.01
N HIS A 469 -16.83 29.76 -10.90
CA HIS A 469 -17.66 29.10 -11.90
C HIS A 469 -17.57 29.75 -13.27
N PHE A 470 -17.99 28.97 -14.26
CA PHE A 470 -18.00 29.30 -15.67
C PHE A 470 -19.43 29.45 -16.15
N ASP A 471 -19.70 30.54 -16.86
CA ASP A 471 -20.98 30.78 -17.52
C ASP A 471 -20.85 30.48 -19.01
N ALA A 472 -21.57 29.44 -19.45
CA ALA A 472 -21.68 29.13 -20.87
C ALA A 472 -22.72 30.05 -21.53
N PRO A 473 -22.70 30.25 -22.86
CA PRO A 473 -23.64 31.13 -23.56
C PRO A 473 -25.11 30.83 -23.26
N HIS A 474 -25.49 29.57 -23.07
CA HIS A 474 -26.86 29.19 -22.71
C HIS A 474 -27.30 29.62 -21.31
N HIS A 475 -26.38 30.06 -20.44
CA HIS A 475 -26.69 30.58 -19.11
C HIS A 475 -27.69 31.75 -19.17
N TRP A 476 -27.63 32.56 -20.22
CA TRP A 476 -28.45 33.76 -20.34
C TRP A 476 -29.34 33.75 -21.58
N LEU A 477 -30.45 34.49 -21.50
CA LEU A 477 -31.48 34.53 -22.54
C LEU A 477 -30.92 34.90 -23.91
N THR A 478 -29.90 35.75 -23.97
CA THR A 478 -29.28 36.22 -25.22
C THR A 478 -28.42 35.18 -25.91
N GLY A 479 -27.96 34.14 -25.21
CA GLY A 479 -27.17 33.05 -25.79
C GLY A 479 -27.91 31.72 -25.92
N LYS A 480 -29.21 31.67 -25.59
CA LYS A 480 -30.06 30.46 -25.57
C LYS A 480 -30.20 29.70 -26.90
N ASP A 481 -29.78 30.31 -28.01
CA ASP A 481 -29.95 29.76 -29.36
C ASP A 481 -28.63 29.25 -29.96
N PHE A 482 -27.50 29.36 -29.24
CA PHE A 482 -26.19 28.86 -29.71
C PHE A 482 -26.07 27.34 -29.51
N PRO A 483 -26.06 26.51 -30.56
CA PRO A 483 -26.00 25.05 -30.40
C PRO A 483 -24.72 24.56 -29.68
N ASP A 484 -23.64 25.34 -29.75
CA ASP A 484 -22.37 25.16 -29.05
C ASP A 484 -22.28 25.96 -27.72
N GLY A 485 -23.42 26.41 -27.20
CA GLY A 485 -23.49 27.27 -26.02
C GLY A 485 -23.56 26.56 -24.67
N PHE A 486 -23.45 25.23 -24.63
CA PHE A 486 -23.43 24.45 -23.38
C PHE A 486 -22.03 23.97 -23.05
N THR A 487 -21.77 23.67 -21.77
CA THR A 487 -20.47 23.17 -21.29
C THR A 487 -20.03 21.85 -21.95
N ASP A 488 -20.96 21.03 -22.44
CA ASP A 488 -20.67 19.80 -23.17
C ASP A 488 -20.53 19.95 -24.69
N THR A 489 -21.00 21.06 -25.28
CA THR A 489 -21.00 21.29 -26.73
C THR A 489 -20.05 22.38 -27.20
N LEU A 490 -19.55 23.24 -26.30
CA LEU A 490 -18.62 24.33 -26.65
C LEU A 490 -17.28 23.81 -27.21
N ASP A 491 -16.62 24.66 -28.01
CA ASP A 491 -15.28 24.37 -28.52
C ASP A 491 -14.21 24.56 -27.43
N VAL A 492 -13.65 23.44 -26.98
CA VAL A 492 -12.64 23.41 -25.91
C VAL A 492 -11.34 24.15 -26.28
N GLN A 493 -11.07 24.40 -27.57
CA GLN A 493 -9.91 25.20 -28.00
C GLN A 493 -9.97 26.63 -27.46
N ARG A 494 -11.18 27.15 -27.20
CA ARG A 494 -11.45 28.50 -26.70
C ARG A 494 -11.26 28.64 -25.19
N LEU A 495 -11.16 27.53 -24.47
CA LEU A 495 -11.00 27.50 -23.00
C LEU A 495 -9.56 27.76 -22.55
N VAL A 496 -8.61 27.75 -23.49
CA VAL A 496 -7.18 27.95 -23.27
C VAL A 496 -6.70 29.11 -24.14
N ALA A 497 -6.52 30.28 -23.54
CA ALA A 497 -6.15 31.49 -24.27
C ALA A 497 -5.32 32.46 -23.42
N PRO A 498 -4.55 33.36 -24.05
CA PRO A 498 -3.88 34.44 -23.32
C PRO A 498 -4.88 35.25 -22.50
N VAL A 499 -4.45 35.71 -21.32
CA VAL A 499 -5.30 36.51 -20.42
C VAL A 499 -4.66 37.87 -20.13
N ASN A 500 -5.52 38.89 -20.11
CA ASN A 500 -5.20 40.26 -19.78
C ASN A 500 -5.76 40.58 -18.39
N VAL A 501 -4.89 40.99 -17.46
CA VAL A 501 -5.29 41.35 -16.09
C VAL A 501 -5.33 42.86 -15.95
N ILE A 502 -6.53 43.41 -15.76
CA ILE A 502 -6.73 44.83 -15.49
C ILE A 502 -6.87 44.99 -13.98
N ASP A 503 -5.85 45.59 -13.37
CA ASP A 503 -5.80 45.82 -11.92
C ASP A 503 -6.58 47.07 -11.55
N CYS A 504 -7.69 46.85 -10.85
CA CYS A 504 -8.59 47.85 -10.28
C CYS A 504 -8.69 47.69 -8.75
N SER A 505 -7.72 47.01 -8.11
CA SER A 505 -7.78 46.69 -6.68
C SER A 505 -7.81 47.94 -5.79
N ALA A 506 -7.07 48.99 -6.15
CA ALA A 506 -7.03 50.24 -5.41
C ALA A 506 -8.37 50.99 -5.51
N GLU A 507 -8.95 51.03 -6.70
CA GLU A 507 -10.24 51.66 -6.98
C GLU A 507 -11.39 50.91 -6.32
N ALA A 508 -11.42 49.57 -6.44
CA ALA A 508 -12.40 48.71 -5.79
C ALA A 508 -12.33 48.76 -4.25
N ALA A 509 -11.14 48.98 -3.68
CA ALA A 509 -10.99 49.18 -2.24
C ALA A 509 -11.52 50.55 -1.77
N ALA A 510 -11.42 51.57 -2.62
CA ALA A 510 -11.91 52.92 -2.33
C ALA A 510 -13.42 53.06 -2.53
N ASP A 511 -13.97 52.36 -3.51
CA ASP A 511 -15.38 52.39 -3.90
C ASP A 511 -15.86 50.98 -4.29
N PRO A 512 -16.72 50.33 -3.47
CA PRO A 512 -17.25 49.00 -3.80
C PRO A 512 -18.16 49.00 -5.03
N ASP A 513 -18.62 50.17 -5.51
CA ASP A 513 -19.42 50.31 -6.73
C ASP A 513 -18.57 50.75 -7.93
N PHE A 514 -17.24 50.71 -7.83
CA PHE A 514 -16.35 51.13 -8.91
C PHE A 514 -16.63 50.39 -10.23
N LEU A 515 -16.73 51.17 -11.31
CA LEU A 515 -16.94 50.67 -12.66
C LEU A 515 -15.70 50.86 -13.54
N LEU A 516 -15.19 49.75 -14.07
CA LEU A 516 -14.19 49.79 -15.13
C LEU A 516 -14.84 50.27 -16.43
N THR A 517 -14.33 51.37 -17.01
CA THR A 517 -14.86 51.98 -18.23
C THR A 517 -14.05 51.63 -19.48
N ALA A 518 -14.62 51.83 -20.68
CA ALA A 518 -13.88 51.63 -21.93
C ALA A 518 -12.66 52.55 -22.05
N GLU A 519 -12.71 53.76 -21.48
CA GLU A 519 -11.58 54.69 -21.46
C GLU A 519 -10.43 54.15 -20.58
N ALA A 520 -10.75 53.57 -19.43
CA ALA A 520 -9.77 52.95 -18.55
C ALA A 520 -9.10 51.73 -19.21
N VAL A 521 -9.88 50.89 -19.92
CA VAL A 521 -9.33 49.77 -20.71
C VAL A 521 -8.35 50.29 -21.78
N LYS A 522 -8.71 51.34 -22.52
CA LYS A 522 -7.83 51.94 -23.53
C LYS A 522 -6.55 52.50 -22.91
N ALA A 523 -6.64 53.14 -21.75
CA ALA A 523 -5.48 53.63 -21.01
C ALA A 523 -4.57 52.47 -20.54
N TRP A 524 -5.16 51.34 -20.13
CA TRP A 524 -4.43 50.12 -19.81
C TRP A 524 -3.72 49.54 -21.03
N GLU A 525 -4.38 49.48 -22.20
CA GLU A 525 -3.80 49.00 -23.47
C GLU A 525 -2.60 49.85 -23.90
N VAL A 526 -2.63 51.17 -23.71
CA VAL A 526 -1.49 52.06 -23.99
C VAL A 526 -0.26 51.67 -23.18
N LYS A 527 -0.44 51.17 -21.95
CA LYS A 527 0.64 50.81 -21.04
C LYS A 527 1.13 49.37 -21.22
N HIS A 528 0.23 48.44 -21.51
CA HIS A 528 0.49 47.00 -21.45
C HIS A 528 0.40 46.28 -22.81
N GLY A 529 -0.04 46.97 -23.86
CA GLY A 529 -0.27 46.43 -25.20
C GLY A 529 -1.75 46.15 -25.47
N GLU A 530 -2.13 46.13 -26.76
CA GLU A 530 -3.53 45.91 -27.17
C GLU A 530 -4.07 44.55 -26.74
N ILE A 531 -5.34 44.51 -26.35
CA ILE A 531 -6.11 43.28 -26.14
C ILE A 531 -6.42 42.68 -27.51
N GLY A 532 -6.03 41.43 -27.72
CA GLY A 532 -6.17 40.73 -29.00
C GLY A 532 -7.48 39.93 -29.12
N PRO A 533 -7.89 39.59 -30.35
CA PRO A 533 -9.02 38.69 -30.56
C PRO A 533 -8.72 37.29 -30.00
N GLY A 534 -9.71 36.68 -29.35
CA GLY A 534 -9.62 35.37 -28.70
C GLY A 534 -8.92 35.39 -27.34
N GLU A 535 -8.48 36.54 -26.83
CA GLU A 535 -7.91 36.66 -25.49
C GLU A 535 -8.99 36.78 -24.42
N TRP A 536 -8.67 36.34 -23.20
CA TRP A 536 -9.47 36.59 -22.00
C TRP A 536 -9.13 37.97 -21.43
N VAL A 537 -10.11 38.58 -20.75
CA VAL A 537 -9.90 39.77 -19.92
C VAL A 537 -10.47 39.49 -18.54
N VAL A 538 -9.66 39.73 -17.51
CA VAL A 538 -10.10 39.61 -16.11
C VAL A 538 -9.83 40.90 -15.34
N MET A 539 -10.77 41.25 -14.47
CA MET A 539 -10.66 42.40 -13.58
C MET A 539 -10.18 41.94 -12.21
N ARG A 540 -9.00 42.40 -11.80
CA ARG A 540 -8.49 42.21 -10.44
C ARG A 540 -9.05 43.32 -9.55
N THR A 541 -9.71 42.91 -8.48
CA THR A 541 -10.36 43.79 -7.49
C THR A 541 -9.97 43.43 -6.06
N ASP A 542 -9.21 42.34 -5.87
CA ASP A 542 -8.90 41.70 -4.59
C ASP A 542 -10.17 41.37 -3.77
N TRP A 543 -11.31 41.15 -4.46
CA TRP A 543 -12.59 40.86 -3.81
C TRP A 543 -12.62 39.48 -3.14
N ASP A 544 -11.79 38.56 -3.62
CA ASP A 544 -11.59 37.22 -3.06
C ASP A 544 -11.09 37.23 -1.61
N ALA A 545 -10.48 38.32 -1.15
CA ALA A 545 -10.14 38.50 0.26
C ALA A 545 -11.37 38.41 1.18
N ARG A 546 -12.59 38.64 0.66
CA ARG A 546 -13.87 38.56 1.39
C ARG A 546 -14.51 37.17 1.36
N ALA A 547 -13.99 36.23 0.56
CA ALA A 547 -14.66 34.94 0.29
C ALA A 547 -14.81 34.00 1.51
N HIS A 548 -14.19 34.34 2.64
CA HIS A 548 -14.32 33.63 3.91
C HIS A 548 -15.62 33.96 4.68
N ASP A 549 -16.36 35.00 4.25
CA ASP A 549 -17.57 35.47 4.89
C ASP A 549 -18.62 35.80 3.81
N GLU A 550 -19.77 35.12 3.85
CA GLU A 550 -20.83 35.25 2.86
C GLU A 550 -21.44 36.67 2.83
N GLU A 551 -21.63 37.30 3.98
CA GLU A 551 -22.23 38.63 4.05
C GLU A 551 -21.26 39.69 3.51
N LEU A 552 -19.97 39.61 3.86
CA LEU A 552 -18.95 40.50 3.32
C LEU A 552 -18.73 40.29 1.83
N PHE A 553 -18.79 39.05 1.33
CA PHE A 553 -18.54 38.74 -0.07
C PHE A 553 -19.69 39.21 -0.98
N LEU A 554 -20.94 39.00 -0.54
CA LEU A 554 -22.13 39.45 -1.27
C LEU A 554 -22.36 40.95 -1.16
N ASN A 555 -21.97 41.55 -0.02
CA ASN A 555 -22.07 42.99 0.26
C ASN A 555 -23.45 43.57 -0.14
N GLU A 556 -24.52 42.89 0.27
CA GLU A 556 -25.90 43.26 -0.04
C GLU A 556 -26.28 44.57 0.68
N ASP A 557 -27.12 45.40 0.04
CA ASP A 557 -27.66 46.59 0.70
C ASP A 557 -28.45 46.17 1.97
N PRO A 558 -28.18 46.79 3.14
CA PRO A 558 -28.93 46.51 4.36
C PRO A 558 -30.41 46.92 4.28
N ASP A 559 -30.80 47.78 3.35
CA ASP A 559 -32.20 48.14 3.09
C ASP A 559 -32.84 47.11 2.14
N PRO A 560 -33.82 46.30 2.60
CA PRO A 560 -34.50 45.32 1.77
C PRO A 560 -35.39 45.93 0.66
N PHE A 561 -35.46 47.25 0.55
CA PHE A 561 -36.17 48.01 -0.48
C PHE A 561 -35.23 48.78 -1.44
N GLU A 562 -33.92 48.84 -1.17
CA GLU A 562 -32.90 49.32 -2.10
C GLU A 562 -32.23 48.10 -2.75
N ASP A 563 -32.67 47.74 -3.96
CA ASP A 563 -32.25 46.49 -4.59
C ASP A 563 -30.79 46.55 -5.09
N GLY A 564 -29.91 45.70 -4.53
CA GLY A 564 -28.62 45.34 -5.13
C GLY A 564 -27.53 44.84 -4.17
N SER A 565 -26.52 44.18 -4.75
CA SER A 565 -25.22 43.95 -4.09
C SER A 565 -24.28 45.09 -4.43
N HIS A 566 -23.36 45.47 -3.54
CA HIS A 566 -22.34 46.47 -3.81
C HIS A 566 -21.01 45.78 -4.12
N SER A 567 -20.76 45.51 -5.40
CA SER A 567 -19.49 44.93 -5.85
C SER A 567 -19.04 45.55 -7.18
N PRO A 568 -17.72 45.73 -7.36
CA PRO A 568 -17.18 46.41 -8.52
C PRO A 568 -17.34 45.53 -9.76
N GLY A 569 -17.37 46.17 -10.91
CA GLY A 569 -17.51 45.44 -12.17
C GLY A 569 -17.31 46.32 -13.39
N PRO A 570 -17.69 45.84 -14.58
CA PRO A 570 -17.56 46.63 -15.79
C PRO A 570 -18.76 47.57 -15.97
N SER A 571 -18.51 48.73 -16.58
CA SER A 571 -19.59 49.55 -17.16
C SER A 571 -20.11 48.93 -18.46
N THR A 572 -21.29 49.36 -18.91
CA THR A 572 -21.88 48.91 -20.19
C THR A 572 -20.95 49.14 -21.38
N ASP A 573 -20.32 50.32 -21.46
CA ASP A 573 -19.40 50.68 -22.56
C ASP A 573 -18.10 49.86 -22.50
N CYS A 574 -17.65 49.43 -21.32
CA CYS A 574 -16.48 48.57 -21.18
C CYS A 574 -16.69 47.21 -21.84
N ILE A 575 -17.79 46.51 -21.52
CA ILE A 575 -18.07 45.20 -22.13
C ILE A 575 -18.29 45.32 -23.64
N ASP A 576 -19.03 46.33 -24.09
CA ASP A 576 -19.25 46.55 -25.52
C ASP A 576 -17.93 46.79 -26.27
N TYR A 577 -17.02 47.59 -25.69
CA TYR A 577 -15.68 47.82 -26.25
C TYR A 577 -14.86 46.52 -26.34
N LEU A 578 -14.83 45.72 -25.27
CA LEU A 578 -14.08 44.47 -25.23
C LEU A 578 -14.62 43.43 -26.23
N LEU A 579 -15.94 43.32 -26.36
CA LEU A 579 -16.56 42.45 -27.35
C LEU A 579 -16.26 42.90 -28.78
N GLY A 580 -16.20 44.21 -29.02
CA GLY A 580 -15.73 44.78 -30.29
C GLY A 580 -14.29 44.40 -30.65
N LYS A 581 -13.46 44.01 -29.67
CA LYS A 581 -12.10 43.47 -29.86
C LYS A 581 -12.09 41.96 -30.13
N GLY A 582 -13.22 41.28 -29.98
CA GLY A 582 -13.37 39.84 -30.22
C GLY A 582 -12.76 38.98 -29.12
N ILE A 583 -12.84 39.42 -27.85
CA ILE A 583 -12.40 38.60 -26.69
C ILE A 583 -13.15 37.27 -26.63
N VAL A 584 -12.56 36.26 -26.00
CA VAL A 584 -13.21 34.96 -25.82
C VAL A 584 -14.11 34.92 -24.58
N GLY A 585 -13.82 35.77 -23.59
CA GLY A 585 -14.59 35.86 -22.36
C GLY A 585 -14.05 36.89 -21.37
N TRP A 586 -14.86 37.12 -20.34
CA TRP A 586 -14.64 38.11 -19.28
C TRP A 586 -14.71 37.46 -17.91
N GLY A 587 -13.92 37.95 -16.95
CA GLY A 587 -14.01 37.46 -15.58
C GLY A 587 -13.66 38.46 -14.47
N THR A 588 -14.10 38.13 -13.26
CA THR A 588 -13.87 38.95 -12.05
C THR A 588 -13.80 38.06 -10.79
N GLN A 589 -13.35 38.65 -9.68
CA GLN A 589 -13.29 38.01 -8.36
C GLN A 589 -14.62 38.12 -7.60
N CYS A 590 -15.61 38.86 -8.13
CA CYS A 590 -16.92 39.06 -7.53
C CYS A 590 -17.88 37.88 -7.79
N ILE A 591 -19.02 37.84 -7.08
CA ILE A 591 -19.98 36.72 -7.13
C ILE A 591 -20.57 36.46 -8.52
N GLY A 592 -20.66 37.48 -9.37
CA GLY A 592 -21.11 37.40 -10.76
C GLY A 592 -20.20 38.21 -11.70
N THR A 593 -20.43 38.09 -13.00
CA THR A 593 -19.63 38.79 -14.03
C THR A 593 -19.94 40.28 -14.15
N ASP A 594 -21.14 40.68 -13.73
CA ASP A 594 -21.63 42.06 -13.66
C ASP A 594 -21.25 42.74 -12.34
N ALA A 595 -21.24 44.08 -12.34
CA ALA A 595 -21.23 44.86 -11.11
C ALA A 595 -22.49 44.58 -10.28
N GLY A 596 -22.41 44.63 -8.95
CA GLY A 596 -23.54 44.24 -8.11
C GLY A 596 -24.79 45.12 -8.30
N MET A 597 -24.61 46.38 -8.71
CA MET A 597 -25.70 47.32 -9.03
C MET A 597 -26.17 47.26 -10.49
N ALA A 598 -25.70 46.29 -11.28
CA ALA A 598 -25.96 46.21 -12.72
C ALA A 598 -27.44 46.03 -13.10
N GLY A 599 -28.30 45.62 -12.16
CA GLY A 599 -29.75 45.61 -12.37
C GLY A 599 -30.32 47.00 -12.68
N LYS A 600 -29.62 48.08 -12.29
CA LYS A 600 -30.00 49.49 -12.57
C LYS A 600 -29.43 50.02 -13.89
N PHE A 601 -28.62 49.24 -14.61
CA PHE A 601 -27.95 49.69 -15.84
C PHE A 601 -28.90 49.61 -17.06
N SER A 602 -28.46 50.15 -18.19
CA SER A 602 -29.18 50.06 -19.45
C SER A 602 -28.30 49.44 -20.54
N PRO A 603 -28.59 48.21 -21.01
CA PRO A 603 -29.56 47.27 -20.44
C PRO A 603 -29.11 46.78 -19.05
N PRO A 604 -30.03 46.25 -18.21
CA PRO A 604 -29.66 45.66 -16.93
C PRO A 604 -28.76 44.44 -17.15
N TYR A 605 -27.77 44.21 -16.28
CA TYR A 605 -26.81 43.10 -16.38
C TYR A 605 -26.10 43.05 -17.76
N PRO A 606 -25.38 44.12 -18.17
CA PRO A 606 -24.79 44.20 -19.49
C PRO A 606 -23.70 43.15 -19.75
N ALA A 607 -22.95 42.70 -18.73
CA ALA A 607 -21.95 41.65 -18.91
C ALA A 607 -22.61 40.34 -19.34
N HIS A 608 -23.60 39.84 -18.59
CA HIS A 608 -24.32 38.62 -19.00
C HIS A 608 -25.02 38.80 -20.35
N ASN A 609 -25.75 39.90 -20.56
CA ASN A 609 -26.47 40.11 -21.81
C ASN A 609 -25.55 40.13 -23.03
N PHE A 610 -24.45 40.86 -22.97
CA PHE A 610 -23.60 41.08 -24.13
C PHE A 610 -22.62 39.92 -24.36
N LEU A 611 -22.02 39.36 -23.30
CA LEU A 611 -21.12 38.21 -23.45
C LEU A 611 -21.85 37.05 -24.13
N HIS A 612 -23.03 36.69 -23.60
CA HIS A 612 -23.74 35.53 -24.10
C HIS A 612 -24.45 35.77 -25.44
N ARG A 613 -24.80 37.03 -25.77
CA ARG A 613 -25.23 37.42 -27.13
C ARG A 613 -24.15 37.12 -28.17
N ASP A 614 -22.89 37.34 -27.82
CA ASP A 614 -21.75 37.21 -28.73
C ASP A 614 -21.04 35.85 -28.56
N ASN A 615 -21.75 34.85 -28.03
CA ASN A 615 -21.25 33.49 -27.78
C ASN A 615 -19.99 33.44 -26.90
N CYS A 616 -19.75 34.46 -26.05
CA CYS A 616 -18.59 34.56 -25.16
C CYS A 616 -18.87 33.98 -23.77
N PHE A 617 -17.79 33.75 -23.02
CA PHE A 617 -17.83 33.08 -21.72
C PHE A 617 -17.70 34.06 -20.55
N GLY A 618 -18.32 33.69 -19.42
CA GLY A 618 -18.20 34.39 -18.14
C GLY A 618 -17.40 33.60 -17.12
N LEU A 619 -16.64 34.30 -16.28
CA LEU A 619 -15.95 33.74 -15.11
C LEU A 619 -16.21 34.59 -13.87
N ALA A 620 -16.73 33.96 -12.83
CA ALA A 620 -17.02 34.62 -11.57
C ALA A 620 -16.25 33.98 -10.41
N SER A 621 -16.11 34.74 -9.33
CA SER A 621 -15.47 34.32 -8.08
C SER A 621 -14.06 33.75 -8.27
N LEU A 622 -13.28 34.31 -9.20
CA LEU A 622 -11.85 33.99 -9.33
C LEU A 622 -11.09 34.42 -8.06
N CYS A 623 -9.95 33.81 -7.79
CA CYS A 623 -9.03 34.23 -6.73
C CYS A 623 -7.60 34.39 -7.25
N ASN A 624 -6.71 34.98 -6.44
CA ASN A 624 -5.27 35.07 -6.72
C ASN A 624 -4.90 35.79 -8.03
N LEU A 625 -5.73 36.74 -8.50
CA LEU A 625 -5.41 37.51 -9.72
C LEU A 625 -4.19 38.43 -9.53
N ASP A 626 -3.81 38.73 -8.29
CA ASP A 626 -2.58 39.44 -7.92
C ASP A 626 -1.30 38.72 -8.36
N GLN A 627 -1.38 37.40 -8.59
CA GLN A 627 -0.24 36.57 -8.99
C GLN A 627 -0.02 36.52 -10.51
N LEU A 628 -0.91 37.14 -11.30
CA LEU A 628 -0.80 37.20 -12.75
C LEU A 628 -0.19 38.53 -13.21
N PRO A 629 0.70 38.51 -14.22
CA PRO A 629 1.13 39.74 -14.86
C PRO A 629 -0.02 40.37 -15.67
N PRO A 630 0.01 41.68 -15.96
CA PRO A 630 -0.97 42.33 -16.83
C PRO A 630 -1.12 41.64 -18.21
N LYS A 631 -0.02 41.15 -18.78
CA LYS A 631 0.04 40.41 -20.06
C LYS A 631 1.04 39.26 -19.96
N GLY A 632 0.90 38.28 -20.85
CA GLY A 632 1.84 37.16 -21.00
C GLY A 632 1.52 35.91 -20.18
N ALA A 633 0.35 35.89 -19.53
CA ALA A 633 -0.22 34.70 -18.92
C ALA A 633 -1.18 33.99 -19.88
N ILE A 634 -1.37 32.68 -19.69
CA ILE A 634 -2.39 31.87 -20.38
C ILE A 634 -3.38 31.38 -19.35
N LEU A 635 -4.67 31.68 -19.53
CA LEU A 635 -5.76 31.18 -18.70
C LEU A 635 -6.29 29.87 -19.28
N ILE A 636 -6.55 28.92 -18.38
CA ILE A 636 -7.18 27.63 -18.65
C ILE A 636 -8.44 27.56 -17.79
N ALA A 637 -9.59 27.72 -18.43
CA ALA A 637 -10.89 27.80 -17.77
C ALA A 637 -11.80 26.65 -18.23
N THR A 638 -11.58 25.46 -17.67
CA THR A 638 -12.25 24.23 -18.15
C THR A 638 -13.45 23.85 -17.29
N PRO A 639 -14.70 23.99 -17.78
CA PRO A 639 -15.88 23.50 -17.08
C PRO A 639 -15.96 21.97 -17.05
N LEU A 640 -16.72 21.45 -16.09
CA LEU A 640 -17.16 20.06 -16.13
C LEU A 640 -17.99 19.85 -17.39
N LYS A 641 -17.84 18.69 -18.03
CA LYS A 641 -18.59 18.33 -19.22
C LYS A 641 -19.99 17.82 -18.84
N ILE A 642 -20.89 18.73 -18.48
CA ILE A 642 -22.25 18.43 -18.02
C ILE A 642 -23.19 18.42 -19.21
N VAL A 643 -24.03 17.38 -19.33
CA VAL A 643 -25.02 17.27 -20.42
C VAL A 643 -25.98 18.46 -20.37
N ASN A 644 -25.96 19.29 -21.42
CA ASN A 644 -26.68 20.57 -21.49
C ASN A 644 -26.36 21.52 -20.31
N GLY A 645 -25.15 21.48 -19.77
CA GLY A 645 -24.78 22.35 -18.64
C GLY A 645 -24.71 23.81 -19.08
N THR A 646 -25.44 24.66 -18.37
CA THR A 646 -25.49 26.12 -18.56
C THR A 646 -24.33 26.83 -17.87
N GLY A 647 -23.75 26.20 -16.86
CA GLY A 647 -22.49 26.59 -16.25
C GLY A 647 -21.79 25.41 -15.60
N SER A 648 -20.72 25.69 -14.87
CA SER A 648 -20.04 24.70 -14.05
C SER A 648 -19.15 25.37 -13.00
N PRO A 649 -19.06 24.83 -11.78
CA PRO A 649 -17.90 25.09 -10.92
C PRO A 649 -16.66 24.59 -11.65
N ILE A 650 -15.57 25.35 -11.60
CA ILE A 650 -14.35 25.02 -12.35
C ILE A 650 -13.13 25.08 -11.45
N ARG A 651 -12.06 24.40 -11.88
CA ARG A 651 -10.72 24.71 -11.40
C ARG A 651 -10.00 25.56 -12.45
N ALA A 652 -10.16 26.88 -12.37
CA ALA A 652 -9.45 27.82 -13.22
C ALA A 652 -7.97 27.86 -12.82
N ILE A 653 -7.07 27.74 -13.79
CA ILE A 653 -5.62 27.86 -13.58
C ILE A 653 -4.99 28.77 -14.63
N ALA A 654 -3.89 29.42 -14.29
CA ALA A 654 -3.11 30.20 -15.24
C ALA A 654 -1.66 29.74 -15.32
N LEU A 655 -1.10 29.77 -16.53
CA LEU A 655 0.32 29.62 -16.77
C LEU A 655 0.95 31.01 -16.80
N VAL A 656 1.93 31.25 -15.94
CA VAL A 656 2.62 32.54 -15.82
C VAL A 656 4.13 32.34 -15.93
N PRO A 657 4.90 33.35 -16.40
CA PRO A 657 6.36 33.29 -16.35
C PRO A 657 6.88 33.03 -14.92
N GLY A 658 7.87 32.15 -14.81
CA GLY A 658 8.65 31.94 -13.59
C GLY A 658 9.54 33.16 -13.33
N GLY A 659 9.55 33.62 -12.07
CA GLY A 659 10.38 34.75 -11.63
C GLY A 659 11.85 34.39 -11.48
#